data_AF-I6YEL7-F1
#
_entry.id   AF-I6YEL7-F1
#
_cell.length_a   1.000
_cell.length_b   1.000
_cell.length_c   1.000
_cell.angle_alpha   90.00
_cell.angle_beta   90.00
_cell.angle_gamma   90.00
#
_symmetry.space_group_name_H-M   'P 1'
#
loop_
_entity.id
_entity.type
_entity.pdbx_description
1 polymer ?
#
loop_
_entity_poly.entity_id
_entity_poly.type
_entity_poly.pdbx_seq_one_letter_code
_entity_poly.pdbx_strand_id
1 'polypeptide(L)'
;MYNQTSIQAAISAALGDAPNEIRVDGHIHRFRVDRSADAGWYVAHSDAAVTFGDWRNEGAKQTWFAAPVDGEPLPTADRIAQDAQRAVDRAAREAEQSRKAVTAAQIAAAIWNAAPPVAAGPSVSFIPAAGSPWREIPPEKSPVHPYLDRKQIGPHRARLLTPEAAAVAPGWIQEWIFKNDLIGALIVPAGNAGRLATLQFIRADGIKKQLPHGSIRGARYILGRLTDAEIIIIAEGYATGASIHEATGLPVVVAFDAGNLATVAVGVRRDHPTARIIIAGDNDIRPAGSQLENTGVVAARNAALRVSAAVAIPELAGKKCDWNDVAVALGREEVARQFRLIQSGLAPVKADSAPELPTATVAATQLKDALDRFLDRVGTPEQQDMAIRAAAGLGKSTQALKAIHERGLSADYFVPSHKLAAELAARFPPGVAIAIRGRDQKDADHPIPLCAKHESVTALQKAGLGYLSAQLLCGKIDPATGKRPCPHAAGCGYLKQFNSTAPIRIYAHEWLSLPERDQRKPDVVVVDESFRDALERRKSWEIADLFAAGSLYRTLIAGVADGNLIEVATPHLAAIDAAIDAAPLSLPDVHPEMNPSEALAKIAGLEVSREDRCLSFLRAVKRAVESNEPLSIWHVEKKKEYPAKIHAAHTVQIKFVAAKVPRLYLDASLQRRIVDTVSPGVEFVDIAARRNAHVVQVADTALAGWRLKADNDHLSSRIIEFVTRKAGENPNGSIIASKDWLAAHGSRLPSCVKQAHYGALRGLNELEAADWVVVVGRNEPPPWGVESIARAWFAGDAGFEVGTVTREQSALVARNGDTATITRTAFEDRRCQEILESIREQESLQAVDRLRLIHATKPKTIYLLCNLPLPGLPPDELVTLDDLLLPGRIAEVMLRDFAVVGPAALAARHPDLFPTAKTAKEHLDRFSAGFNSPFPYIGSYRQTSLSNIATYRIEGTRGGKPRRALLALNLPLAMVAGLLADIHGLPVTILEIAPRIAAQVDRLPPDLTPEPENPAWVPPAEDWKPIQPDPDPLYWPILPDPDPLFRHDLPQPPTADRPYTIYPNRYAYEGIPA
;
A
#
# COMPACT_ATOMS: atom_id res chain seq x y z
N MET A 1 -41.98 20.27 10.82
CA MET A 1 -41.71 21.68 11.18
C MET A 1 -40.71 21.79 12.36
N TYR A 2 -39.76 20.87 12.50
CA TYR A 2 -38.73 20.92 13.56
C TYR A 2 -37.40 20.44 12.98
N ASN A 3 -36.49 21.36 12.67
CA ASN A 3 -35.04 21.08 12.50
C ASN A 3 -34.16 22.35 12.52
N GLN A 4 -34.73 23.52 12.28
CA GLN A 4 -33.99 24.80 12.31
C GLN A 4 -33.31 25.08 13.65
N THR A 5 -34.00 24.82 14.77
CA THR A 5 -33.46 25.07 16.12
C THR A 5 -32.26 24.18 16.46
N SER A 6 -32.24 22.93 15.99
CA SER A 6 -31.14 21.98 16.21
C SER A 6 -29.91 22.36 15.39
N ILE A 7 -30.10 22.80 14.14
CA ILE A 7 -29.03 23.30 13.29
C ILE A 7 -28.44 24.58 13.88
N GLN A 8 -29.28 25.51 14.35
CA GLN A 8 -28.82 26.74 15.01
C GLN A 8 -28.04 26.45 16.29
N ALA A 9 -28.50 25.49 17.10
CA ALA A 9 -27.79 25.06 18.30
C ALA A 9 -26.42 24.45 17.98
N ALA A 10 -26.32 23.62 16.93
CA ALA A 10 -25.05 23.03 16.49
C ALA A 10 -24.05 24.08 15.98
N ILE A 11 -24.53 25.04 15.18
CA ILE A 11 -23.71 26.16 14.67
C ILE A 11 -23.24 27.05 15.83
N SER A 12 -24.16 27.40 16.74
CA SER A 12 -23.86 28.25 17.91
C SER A 12 -22.89 27.57 18.88
N ALA A 13 -23.01 26.26 19.11
CA ALA A 13 -22.10 25.52 19.98
C ALA A 13 -20.66 25.50 19.42
N ALA A 14 -20.50 25.45 18.10
CA ALA A 14 -19.19 25.36 17.45
C ALA A 14 -18.54 26.73 17.16
N LEU A 15 -19.34 27.76 16.84
CA LEU A 15 -18.88 29.06 16.39
C LEU A 15 -19.22 30.22 17.34
N GLY A 16 -19.99 29.96 18.41
CA GLY A 16 -20.40 30.95 19.42
C GLY A 16 -21.59 31.82 19.03
N ASP A 17 -21.95 31.89 17.75
CA ASP A 17 -23.10 32.64 17.21
C ASP A 17 -23.78 31.82 16.10
N ALA A 18 -25.04 32.11 15.76
CA ALA A 18 -25.78 31.40 14.72
C ALA A 18 -26.76 32.32 13.96
N PRO A 19 -27.04 32.05 12.68
CA PRO A 19 -27.98 32.84 11.90
C PRO A 19 -29.43 32.68 12.41
N ASN A 20 -30.19 33.77 12.44
CA ASN A 20 -31.59 33.79 12.86
C ASN A 20 -32.50 32.90 12.00
N GLU A 21 -32.13 32.70 10.73
CA GLU A 21 -32.87 31.87 9.79
C GLU A 21 -31.92 30.95 9.01
N ILE A 22 -32.29 29.66 8.91
CA ILE A 22 -31.52 28.65 8.15
C ILE A 22 -32.21 28.41 6.81
N ARG A 23 -31.51 28.70 5.71
CA ARG A 23 -31.94 28.45 4.34
C ARG A 23 -31.38 27.13 3.85
N VAL A 24 -32.27 26.22 3.49
CA VAL A 24 -31.94 24.86 3.03
C VAL A 24 -32.04 24.79 1.51
N ASP A 25 -31.14 25.50 0.83
CA ASP A 25 -31.12 25.61 -0.64
C ASP A 25 -29.82 25.07 -1.25
N GLY A 26 -28.93 24.49 -0.43
CA GLY A 26 -27.64 23.96 -0.85
C GLY A 26 -26.61 25.00 -1.25
N HIS A 27 -26.86 26.29 -1.00
CA HIS A 27 -25.94 27.39 -1.27
C HIS A 27 -25.21 27.84 0.00
N ILE A 28 -24.10 28.56 -0.18
CA ILE A 28 -23.35 29.15 0.94
C ILE A 28 -24.06 30.41 1.41
N HIS A 29 -24.46 30.41 2.69
CA HIS A 29 -25.00 31.56 3.38
C HIS A 29 -24.01 32.04 4.43
N ARG A 30 -23.81 33.36 4.51
CA ARG A 30 -22.89 33.99 5.45
C ARG A 30 -23.65 34.61 6.62
N PHE A 31 -23.03 34.63 7.79
CA PHE A 31 -23.59 35.22 9.00
C PHE A 31 -22.48 35.76 9.91
N ARG A 32 -22.88 36.58 10.88
CA ARG A 32 -21.97 37.25 11.82
C ARG A 32 -21.47 36.25 12.88
N VAL A 33 -20.19 36.33 13.18
CA VAL A 33 -19.54 35.61 14.30
C VAL A 33 -18.63 36.59 15.04
N ASP A 34 -18.81 36.73 16.36
CA ASP A 34 -18.01 37.55 17.26
C ASP A 34 -17.69 38.97 16.72
N ARG A 35 -18.75 39.74 16.44
CA ARG A 35 -18.73 41.14 15.94
C ARG A 35 -18.15 41.35 14.54
N SER A 36 -17.63 40.31 13.87
CA SER A 36 -17.20 40.38 12.47
C SER A 36 -18.37 40.04 11.53
N ALA A 37 -18.75 40.99 10.68
CA ALA A 37 -19.77 40.74 9.67
C ALA A 37 -19.26 39.70 8.65
N ASP A 38 -20.05 38.66 8.39
CA ASP A 38 -19.83 37.63 7.37
C ASP A 38 -18.64 36.67 7.56
N ALA A 39 -18.11 36.57 8.79
CA ALA A 39 -17.03 35.62 9.11
C ALA A 39 -17.51 34.16 9.14
N GLY A 40 -18.73 33.91 9.61
CA GLY A 40 -19.34 32.58 9.64
C GLY A 40 -20.03 32.24 8.32
N TRP A 41 -20.00 30.96 7.94
CA TRP A 41 -20.74 30.45 6.79
C TRP A 41 -21.36 29.09 7.07
N TYR A 42 -22.45 28.78 6.38
CA TYR A 42 -23.05 27.45 6.36
C TYR A 42 -23.60 27.09 4.98
N VAL A 43 -23.74 25.79 4.74
CA VAL A 43 -24.42 25.20 3.58
C VAL A 43 -25.33 24.09 4.09
N ALA A 44 -26.63 24.25 3.87
CA ALA A 44 -27.64 23.24 4.22
C ALA A 44 -28.24 22.66 2.94
N HIS A 45 -27.99 21.37 2.69
CA HIS A 45 -28.46 20.67 1.48
C HIS A 45 -29.79 19.94 1.68
N SER A 46 -30.23 19.75 2.94
CA SER A 46 -31.52 19.19 3.38
C SER A 46 -31.63 19.37 4.91
N ASP A 47 -32.78 19.08 5.50
CA ASP A 47 -33.01 19.11 6.95
C ASP A 47 -32.04 18.18 7.72
N ALA A 48 -31.38 17.23 7.05
CA ALA A 48 -30.60 16.17 7.70
C ALA A 48 -29.07 16.39 7.76
N ALA A 49 -28.50 17.39 7.06
CA ALA A 49 -27.06 17.65 7.09
C ALA A 49 -26.71 19.10 6.76
N VAL A 50 -25.92 19.73 7.63
CA VAL A 50 -25.43 21.13 7.47
C VAL A 50 -23.93 21.17 7.71
N THR A 51 -23.20 21.76 6.77
CA THR A 51 -21.77 22.05 6.93
C THR A 51 -21.58 23.52 7.21
N PHE A 52 -20.76 23.88 8.19
CA PHE A 52 -20.52 25.26 8.59
C PHE A 52 -19.07 25.46 9.06
N GLY A 53 -18.63 26.72 9.12
CA GLY A 53 -17.30 27.09 9.60
C GLY A 53 -17.07 28.60 9.66
N ASP A 54 -15.90 29.00 10.13
CA ASP A 54 -15.42 30.39 10.11
C ASP A 54 -14.32 30.52 9.05
N TRP A 55 -14.43 31.50 8.15
CA TRP A 55 -13.44 31.74 7.09
C TRP A 55 -12.04 32.07 7.61
N ARG A 56 -11.90 32.47 8.88
CA ARG A 56 -10.62 32.83 9.52
C ARG A 56 -9.89 31.62 10.12
N ASN A 57 -10.56 30.47 10.24
CA ASN A 57 -10.00 29.27 10.85
C ASN A 57 -10.40 28.01 10.06
N GLU A 58 -9.51 27.52 9.19
CA GLU A 58 -9.78 26.34 8.36
C GLU A 58 -10.06 25.06 9.17
N GLY A 59 -9.61 24.99 10.43
CA GLY A 59 -9.89 23.88 11.35
C GLY A 59 -11.30 23.92 11.98
N ALA A 60 -12.06 25.00 11.81
CA ALA A 60 -13.42 25.16 12.34
C ALA A 60 -14.51 24.63 11.39
N LYS A 61 -14.12 24.04 10.24
CA LYS A 61 -15.07 23.42 9.32
C LYS A 61 -15.62 22.13 9.92
N GLN A 62 -16.91 22.12 10.23
CA GLN A 62 -17.60 20.97 10.78
C GLN A 62 -18.85 20.65 9.97
N THR A 63 -19.22 19.37 9.96
CA THR A 63 -20.46 18.90 9.33
C THR A 63 -21.31 18.23 10.39
N TRP A 64 -22.50 18.78 10.61
CA TRP A 64 -23.48 18.24 11.53
C TRP A 64 -24.56 17.46 10.77
N PHE A 65 -24.98 16.33 11.35
CA PHE A 65 -26.03 15.46 10.81
C PHE A 65 -27.19 15.37 11.81
N ALA A 66 -28.43 15.39 11.32
CA ALA A 66 -29.59 15.10 12.15
C ALA A 66 -29.61 13.61 12.51
N ALA A 67 -29.98 13.29 13.76
CA ALA A 67 -30.13 11.90 14.19
C ALA A 67 -31.23 11.20 13.35
N PRO A 68 -31.03 9.95 12.90
CA PRO A 68 -32.05 9.22 12.15
C PRO A 68 -33.26 8.92 13.03
N VAL A 69 -34.46 9.08 12.49
CA VAL A 69 -35.67 8.46 13.07
C VAL A 69 -35.62 6.97 12.72
N ASP A 70 -35.83 6.09 13.71
CA ASP A 70 -35.73 4.64 13.57
C ASP A 70 -36.61 4.09 12.42
N GLY A 71 -36.03 3.29 11.52
CA GLY A 71 -36.79 2.41 10.60
C GLY A 71 -36.55 2.51 9.09
N GLU A 72 -35.66 3.36 8.58
CA GLU A 72 -35.54 3.54 7.12
C GLU A 72 -34.83 2.38 6.36
N PRO A 73 -35.30 2.00 5.14
CA PRO A 73 -34.79 0.86 4.37
C PRO A 73 -33.43 1.12 3.69
N LEU A 74 -32.91 0.12 2.96
CA LEU A 74 -31.71 0.21 2.11
C LEU A 74 -31.76 1.42 1.14
N PRO A 75 -30.61 1.95 0.65
CA PRO A 75 -30.56 3.16 -0.17
C PRO A 75 -31.51 3.05 -1.38
N THR A 76 -32.46 3.99 -1.48
CA THR A 76 -33.40 4.06 -2.60
C THR A 76 -32.68 4.32 -3.93
N ALA A 77 -33.31 3.94 -5.04
CA ALA A 77 -32.84 4.24 -6.39
C ALA A 77 -32.54 5.74 -6.57
N ASP A 78 -33.26 6.61 -5.86
CA ASP A 78 -33.04 8.06 -5.85
C ASP A 78 -31.70 8.47 -5.20
N ARG A 79 -31.23 7.77 -4.15
CA ARG A 79 -29.91 8.04 -3.54
C ARG A 79 -28.77 7.61 -4.47
N ILE A 80 -28.94 6.49 -5.18
CA ILE A 80 -27.99 6.02 -6.20
C ILE A 80 -27.95 7.02 -7.36
N ALA A 81 -29.10 7.54 -7.79
CA ALA A 81 -29.21 8.56 -8.83
C ALA A 81 -28.58 9.91 -8.38
N GLN A 82 -28.76 10.32 -7.13
CA GLN A 82 -28.14 11.53 -6.58
C GLN A 82 -26.62 11.41 -6.45
N ASP A 83 -26.10 10.26 -6.03
CA ASP A 83 -24.65 10.02 -5.97
C ASP A 83 -24.04 9.91 -7.38
N ALA A 84 -24.77 9.34 -8.34
CA ALA A 84 -24.40 9.38 -9.75
C ALA A 84 -24.40 10.82 -10.30
N GLN A 85 -25.39 11.64 -9.97
CA GLN A 85 -25.44 13.05 -10.37
C GLN A 85 -24.29 13.86 -9.74
N ARG A 86 -23.95 13.62 -8.46
CA ARG A 86 -22.78 14.24 -7.80
C ARG A 86 -21.47 13.86 -8.46
N ALA A 87 -21.35 12.63 -8.97
CA ALA A 87 -20.18 12.19 -9.73
C ALA A 87 -20.12 12.90 -11.10
N VAL A 88 -21.25 13.05 -11.78
CA VAL A 88 -21.37 13.82 -13.04
C VAL A 88 -21.04 15.29 -12.83
N ASP A 89 -21.57 15.92 -11.78
CA ASP A 89 -21.31 17.33 -11.46
C ASP A 89 -19.85 17.55 -11.07
N ARG A 90 -19.22 16.60 -10.35
CA ARG A 90 -17.80 16.64 -10.04
C ARG A 90 -16.95 16.54 -11.30
N ALA A 91 -17.27 15.60 -12.20
CA ALA A 91 -16.61 15.47 -13.49
C ALA A 91 -16.77 16.73 -14.34
N ALA A 92 -17.95 17.37 -14.33
CA ALA A 92 -18.19 18.63 -15.02
C ALA A 92 -17.37 19.80 -14.44
N ARG A 93 -17.23 19.88 -13.11
CA ARG A 93 -16.37 20.89 -12.44
C ARG A 93 -14.89 20.66 -12.73
N GLU A 94 -14.45 19.40 -12.73
CA GLU A 94 -13.06 19.02 -13.05
C GLU A 94 -12.74 19.31 -14.53
N ALA A 95 -13.68 19.05 -15.45
CA ALA A 95 -13.55 19.41 -16.86
C ALA A 95 -13.53 20.93 -17.06
N GLU A 96 -14.36 21.69 -16.35
CA GLU A 96 -14.35 23.16 -16.36
C GLU A 96 -13.04 23.74 -15.81
N GLN A 97 -12.54 23.19 -14.70
CA GLN A 97 -11.27 23.61 -14.12
C GLN A 97 -10.08 23.27 -15.02
N SER A 98 -10.13 22.11 -15.70
CA SER A 98 -9.12 21.71 -16.68
C SER A 98 -9.13 22.63 -17.90
N ARG A 99 -10.31 23.01 -18.41
CA ARG A 99 -10.45 23.99 -19.51
C ARG A 99 -9.84 25.34 -19.13
N LYS A 100 -10.21 25.87 -17.97
CA LYS A 100 -9.66 27.14 -17.45
C LYS A 100 -8.14 27.08 -17.26
N ALA A 101 -7.60 25.94 -16.83
CA ALA A 101 -6.15 25.74 -16.70
C ALA A 101 -5.42 25.72 -18.04
N VAL A 102 -6.00 25.14 -19.09
CA VAL A 102 -5.45 25.17 -20.46
C VAL A 102 -5.42 26.60 -20.99
N THR A 103 -6.52 27.36 -20.84
CA THR A 103 -6.58 28.77 -21.24
C THR A 103 -5.56 29.61 -20.46
N ALA A 104 -5.43 29.40 -19.14
CA ALA A 104 -4.45 30.09 -18.32
C ALA A 104 -3.00 29.79 -18.74
N ALA A 105 -2.70 28.55 -19.14
CA ALA A 105 -1.38 28.16 -19.66
C ALA A 105 -1.06 28.86 -20.99
N GLN A 106 -2.04 29.04 -21.88
CA GLN A 106 -1.87 29.80 -23.12
C GLN A 106 -1.63 31.29 -22.85
N ILE A 107 -2.39 31.89 -21.94
CA ILE A 107 -2.19 33.29 -21.50
C ILE A 107 -0.82 33.46 -20.87
N ALA A 108 -0.40 32.52 -20.01
CA ALA A 108 0.93 32.47 -19.42
C ALA A 108 2.03 32.45 -20.48
N ALA A 109 1.88 31.63 -21.52
CA ALA A 109 2.86 31.54 -22.61
C ALA A 109 2.93 32.84 -23.41
N ALA A 110 1.78 33.47 -23.70
CA ALA A 110 1.72 34.75 -24.41
C ALA A 110 2.41 35.87 -23.63
N ILE A 111 2.08 36.04 -22.35
CA ILE A 111 2.70 37.04 -21.47
C ILE A 111 4.20 36.78 -21.33
N TRP A 112 4.61 35.53 -21.10
CA TRP A 112 6.03 35.15 -20.98
C TRP A 112 6.82 35.51 -22.24
N ASN A 113 6.32 35.12 -23.41
CA ASN A 113 6.99 35.32 -24.69
C ASN A 113 7.10 36.81 -25.06
N ALA A 114 6.16 37.65 -24.62
CA ALA A 114 6.17 39.10 -24.84
C ALA A 114 7.03 39.86 -23.81
N ALA A 115 7.33 39.27 -22.65
CA ALA A 115 8.10 39.90 -21.59
C ALA A 115 9.62 39.91 -21.90
N PRO A 116 10.34 41.03 -21.70
CA PRO A 116 11.80 41.09 -21.81
C PRO A 116 12.50 40.46 -20.60
N PRO A 117 13.76 40.01 -20.75
CA PRO A 117 14.57 39.57 -19.62
C PRO A 117 14.92 40.74 -18.69
N VAL A 118 15.14 40.42 -17.41
CA VAL A 118 15.48 41.36 -16.34
C VAL A 118 16.95 41.18 -15.94
N ALA A 119 17.66 42.28 -15.63
CA ALA A 119 19.02 42.24 -15.09
C ALA A 119 19.03 42.38 -13.56
N ALA A 120 20.09 41.86 -12.94
CA ALA A 120 20.47 42.26 -11.58
C ALA A 120 21.21 43.61 -11.62
N GLY A 121 21.21 44.37 -10.52
CA GLY A 121 22.08 45.52 -10.34
C GLY A 121 23.59 45.18 -10.50
N PRO A 122 24.51 46.14 -10.29
CA PRO A 122 25.86 46.11 -10.86
C PRO A 122 26.68 44.86 -10.48
N SER A 123 26.92 44.05 -11.52
CA SER A 123 27.89 42.95 -11.75
C SER A 123 28.22 41.98 -10.61
N VAL A 124 27.73 40.74 -10.74
CA VAL A 124 28.49 39.55 -10.35
C VAL A 124 28.54 38.61 -11.55
N SER A 125 29.70 38.51 -12.19
CA SER A 125 29.94 37.71 -13.39
C SER A 125 30.02 36.22 -13.03
N PHE A 126 29.01 35.42 -13.37
CA PHE A 126 29.13 33.97 -13.46
C PHE A 126 29.22 33.57 -14.94
N ILE A 127 30.39 33.08 -15.34
CA ILE A 127 30.73 32.64 -16.70
C ILE A 127 30.02 31.30 -16.98
N PRO A 128 29.33 31.11 -18.13
CA PRO A 128 28.77 29.81 -18.49
C PRO A 128 29.85 28.88 -19.08
N ALA A 129 29.89 27.63 -18.62
CA ALA A 129 30.65 26.57 -19.27
C ALA A 129 29.99 26.13 -20.61
N ALA A 130 30.83 25.76 -21.57
CA ALA A 130 30.62 25.85 -23.02
C ALA A 130 29.56 24.89 -23.63
N GLY A 131 28.81 25.39 -24.63
CA GLY A 131 28.08 24.58 -25.62
C GLY A 131 26.71 25.08 -26.08
N SER A 132 26.69 26.09 -26.99
CA SER A 132 25.57 26.53 -27.88
C SER A 132 24.48 27.47 -27.30
N PRO A 133 23.67 28.14 -28.15
CA PRO A 133 23.96 29.35 -28.91
C PRO A 133 23.16 30.55 -28.37
N TRP A 134 23.79 31.39 -27.55
CA TRP A 134 23.15 32.55 -26.92
C TRP A 134 23.33 33.81 -27.79
N ARG A 135 22.25 34.56 -28.03
CA ARG A 135 22.37 36.02 -28.24
C ARG A 135 22.14 36.69 -26.89
N GLU A 136 23.23 37.09 -26.23
CA GLU A 136 23.15 37.93 -25.04
C GLU A 136 22.52 39.28 -25.38
N ILE A 137 21.53 39.70 -24.58
CA ILE A 137 21.10 41.09 -24.56
C ILE A 137 22.08 41.82 -23.65
N PRO A 138 22.76 42.89 -24.11
CA PRO A 138 23.78 43.56 -23.34
C PRO A 138 23.24 44.05 -21.98
N PRO A 139 24.03 43.98 -20.89
CA PRO A 139 23.64 44.43 -19.56
C PRO A 139 23.10 45.87 -19.53
N GLU A 140 23.62 46.75 -20.39
CA GLU A 140 23.18 48.14 -20.48
C GLU A 140 21.73 48.36 -20.97
N LYS A 141 21.05 47.33 -21.48
CA LYS A 141 19.67 47.41 -22.00
C LYS A 141 18.62 46.69 -21.15
N SER A 142 19.03 46.00 -20.10
CA SER A 142 18.12 45.20 -19.28
C SER A 142 17.65 45.98 -18.03
N PRO A 143 16.35 46.04 -17.74
CA PRO A 143 15.84 46.74 -16.57
C PRO A 143 16.25 46.03 -15.27
N VAL A 144 16.56 46.79 -14.22
CA VAL A 144 16.93 46.29 -12.89
C VAL A 144 15.68 46.22 -11.99
N HIS A 145 15.52 45.14 -11.21
CA HIS A 145 14.33 44.94 -10.37
C HIS A 145 14.63 45.00 -8.86
N PRO A 146 13.99 45.87 -8.06
CA PRO A 146 14.30 46.10 -6.64
C PRO A 146 14.22 44.85 -5.73
N TYR A 147 13.35 43.89 -6.04
CA TYR A 147 13.27 42.62 -5.30
C TYR A 147 14.58 41.82 -5.37
N LEU A 148 15.23 41.78 -6.53
CA LEU A 148 16.47 41.01 -6.74
C LEU A 148 17.62 41.64 -5.95
N ASP A 149 17.73 42.96 -5.97
CA ASP A 149 18.74 43.69 -5.20
C ASP A 149 18.54 43.49 -3.68
N ARG A 150 17.30 43.60 -3.19
CA ARG A 150 16.98 43.37 -1.78
C ARG A 150 17.26 41.93 -1.34
N LYS A 151 16.99 40.94 -2.20
CA LYS A 151 17.25 39.52 -1.93
C LYS A 151 18.70 39.13 -2.25
N GLN A 152 19.49 40.01 -2.85
CA GLN A 152 20.88 39.77 -3.27
C GLN A 152 21.05 38.50 -4.12
N ILE A 153 20.13 38.32 -5.07
CA ILE A 153 20.10 37.17 -6.00
C ILE A 153 20.02 37.64 -7.44
N GLY A 154 20.55 36.83 -8.35
CA GLY A 154 20.42 37.03 -9.79
C GLY A 154 18.99 36.85 -10.31
N PRO A 155 18.73 37.27 -11.55
CA PRO A 155 17.42 37.16 -12.18
C PRO A 155 17.09 35.73 -12.61
N HIS A 156 18.07 34.82 -12.71
CA HIS A 156 17.91 33.40 -13.10
C HIS A 156 16.85 33.15 -14.17
N ARG A 157 16.89 33.92 -15.28
CA ARG A 157 15.95 33.85 -16.42
C ARG A 157 14.51 34.33 -16.15
N ALA A 158 14.20 34.86 -14.98
CA ALA A 158 12.97 35.62 -14.75
C ALA A 158 12.88 36.81 -15.74
N ARG A 159 11.65 37.22 -16.03
CA ARG A 159 11.35 38.30 -16.98
C ARG A 159 10.62 39.44 -16.30
N LEU A 160 10.58 40.61 -16.92
CA LEU A 160 9.86 41.77 -16.39
C LEU A 160 8.48 41.90 -17.07
N LEU A 161 7.42 42.08 -16.28
CA LEU A 161 6.09 42.39 -16.84
C LEU A 161 6.04 43.86 -17.28
N THR A 162 6.24 44.12 -18.57
CA THR A 162 6.07 45.47 -19.13
C THR A 162 4.61 45.72 -19.55
N PRO A 163 4.21 47.00 -19.76
CA PRO A 163 2.89 47.31 -20.32
C PRO A 163 2.59 46.56 -21.64
N GLU A 164 3.60 46.40 -22.50
CA GLU A 164 3.47 45.68 -23.77
C GLU A 164 3.22 44.19 -23.56
N ALA A 165 3.92 43.57 -22.60
CA ALA A 165 3.73 42.17 -22.24
C ALA A 165 2.42 41.91 -21.48
N ALA A 166 1.86 42.92 -20.80
CA ALA A 166 0.52 42.83 -20.23
C ALA A 166 -0.58 42.96 -21.30
N ALA A 167 -0.35 43.79 -22.34
CA ALA A 167 -1.32 44.06 -23.39
C ALA A 167 -1.67 42.84 -24.26
N VAL A 168 -0.84 41.79 -24.29
CA VAL A 168 -1.15 40.54 -25.02
C VAL A 168 -2.16 39.64 -24.30
N ALA A 169 -2.48 39.92 -23.03
CA ALA A 169 -3.44 39.14 -22.26
C ALA A 169 -4.90 39.56 -22.57
N PRO A 170 -5.91 38.71 -22.32
CA PRO A 170 -7.31 39.11 -22.42
C PRO A 170 -7.67 40.26 -21.47
N GLY A 171 -8.65 41.10 -21.84
CA GLY A 171 -8.99 42.33 -21.10
C GLY A 171 -9.22 42.14 -19.60
N TRP A 172 -9.89 41.06 -19.19
CA TRP A 172 -10.11 40.76 -17.78
C TRP A 172 -8.83 40.39 -17.00
N ILE A 173 -7.82 39.80 -17.68
CA ILE A 173 -6.49 39.57 -17.10
C ILE A 173 -5.71 40.89 -17.04
N GLN A 174 -5.84 41.76 -18.04
CA GLN A 174 -5.23 43.10 -17.99
C GLN A 174 -5.77 43.89 -16.80
N GLU A 175 -7.09 43.94 -16.63
CA GLU A 175 -7.74 44.56 -15.47
C GLU A 175 -7.24 43.97 -14.15
N TRP A 176 -7.09 42.64 -14.07
CA TRP A 176 -6.53 41.98 -12.90
C TRP A 176 -5.06 42.36 -12.65
N ILE A 177 -4.23 42.47 -13.70
CA ILE A 177 -2.83 42.91 -13.62
C ILE A 177 -2.74 44.34 -13.07
N PHE A 178 -3.55 45.27 -13.61
CA PHE A 178 -3.59 46.65 -13.14
C PHE A 178 -4.12 46.78 -11.71
N LYS A 179 -5.20 46.07 -11.39
CA LYS A 179 -5.80 46.08 -10.04
C LYS A 179 -4.84 45.55 -8.96
N ASN A 180 -3.94 44.63 -9.32
CA ASN A 180 -2.93 44.08 -8.40
C ASN A 180 -1.57 44.79 -8.50
N ASP A 181 -1.45 45.89 -9.26
CA ASP A 181 -0.23 46.67 -9.42
C ASP A 181 0.98 45.79 -9.82
N LEU A 182 0.79 44.98 -10.87
CA LEU A 182 1.78 44.00 -11.33
C LEU A 182 2.67 44.51 -12.46
N ILE A 183 2.41 45.68 -13.03
CA ILE A 183 3.30 46.28 -14.05
C ILE A 183 4.65 46.57 -13.41
N GLY A 184 5.72 46.07 -14.04
CA GLY A 184 7.08 46.11 -13.50
C GLY A 184 7.40 44.97 -12.51
N ALA A 185 6.50 44.00 -12.31
CA ALA A 185 6.79 42.81 -11.50
C ALA A 185 7.71 41.82 -12.24
N LEU A 186 8.48 41.05 -11.49
CA LEU A 186 9.17 39.86 -12.01
C LEU A 186 8.16 38.77 -12.33
N ILE A 187 8.40 38.06 -13.41
CA ILE A 187 7.64 36.90 -13.85
C ILE A 187 8.55 35.67 -13.73
N VAL A 188 8.06 34.65 -13.02
CA VAL A 188 8.71 33.34 -12.89
C VAL A 188 7.77 32.29 -13.49
N PRO A 189 8.22 31.47 -14.45
CA PRO A 189 7.37 30.49 -15.10
C PRO A 189 7.25 29.24 -14.24
N ALA A 190 6.04 28.69 -14.13
CA ALA A 190 5.77 27.43 -13.44
C ALA A 190 5.23 26.40 -14.43
N GLY A 191 5.96 25.31 -14.63
CA GLY A 191 5.62 24.30 -15.63
C GLY A 191 6.03 22.89 -15.21
N ASN A 192 5.67 21.90 -16.04
CA ASN A 192 6.05 20.50 -15.83
C ASN A 192 6.21 19.80 -17.19
N ALA A 193 7.21 18.93 -17.32
CA ALA A 193 7.52 18.13 -18.51
C ALA A 193 7.46 18.95 -19.82
N GLY A 194 8.21 20.05 -19.87
CA GLY A 194 8.28 20.89 -21.06
C GLY A 194 6.99 21.64 -21.40
N ARG A 195 6.06 21.83 -20.46
CA ARG A 195 4.85 22.64 -20.65
C ARG A 195 4.70 23.69 -19.55
N LEU A 196 4.47 24.93 -19.95
CA LEU A 196 4.10 26.01 -19.02
C LEU A 196 2.67 25.79 -18.52
N ALA A 197 2.46 25.87 -17.21
CA ALA A 197 1.14 25.71 -16.59
C ALA A 197 0.60 27.02 -16.03
N THR A 198 1.47 27.91 -15.54
CA THR A 198 1.10 29.23 -15.00
C THR A 198 2.33 30.15 -14.86
N LEU A 199 2.11 31.40 -14.45
CA LEU A 199 3.14 32.38 -14.07
C LEU A 199 2.95 32.81 -12.61
N GLN A 200 4.07 32.94 -11.89
CA GLN A 200 4.15 33.67 -10.64
C GLN A 200 4.69 35.08 -10.89
N PHE A 201 3.99 36.09 -10.40
CA PHE A 201 4.38 37.49 -10.43
C PHE A 201 4.94 37.91 -9.07
N ILE A 202 6.08 38.59 -9.03
CA ILE A 202 6.73 39.09 -7.81
C ILE A 202 6.95 40.60 -7.95
N ARG A 203 6.21 41.39 -7.17
CA ARG A 203 6.31 42.87 -7.17
C ARG A 203 7.64 43.33 -6.56
N ALA A 204 7.97 44.61 -6.75
CA ALA A 204 9.16 45.23 -6.15
C ALA A 204 9.21 45.09 -4.61
N ASP A 205 8.06 45.21 -3.95
CA ASP A 205 7.90 45.01 -2.50
C ASP A 205 7.96 43.52 -2.07
N GLY A 206 7.98 42.59 -3.01
CA GLY A 206 8.10 41.15 -2.80
C GLY A 206 6.76 40.42 -2.63
N ILE A 207 5.63 41.11 -2.81
CA ILE A 207 4.32 40.47 -2.82
C ILE A 207 4.22 39.58 -4.06
N LYS A 208 3.84 38.31 -3.83
CA LYS A 208 3.70 37.29 -4.88
C LYS A 208 2.23 37.10 -5.27
N LYS A 209 1.95 36.97 -6.56
CA LYS A 209 0.63 36.64 -7.12
C LYS A 209 0.77 35.53 -8.15
N GLN A 210 -0.23 34.65 -8.22
CA GLN A 210 -0.30 33.61 -9.25
C GLN A 210 -1.28 34.05 -10.34
N LEU A 211 -0.99 33.71 -11.60
CA LEU A 211 -1.93 33.96 -12.70
C LEU A 211 -3.27 33.26 -12.42
N PRO A 212 -4.42 33.96 -12.55
CA PRO A 212 -5.73 33.39 -12.31
C PRO A 212 -5.96 32.13 -13.15
N HIS A 213 -6.59 31.12 -12.53
CA HIS A 213 -6.89 29.82 -13.13
C HIS A 213 -5.68 28.96 -13.55
N GLY A 214 -4.45 29.44 -13.35
CA GLY A 214 -3.25 28.65 -13.58
C GLY A 214 -3.09 27.52 -12.55
N SER A 215 -2.56 26.37 -13.00
CA SER A 215 -2.35 25.21 -12.12
C SER A 215 -0.93 25.21 -11.56
N ILE A 216 -0.80 25.35 -10.23
CA ILE A 216 0.50 25.28 -9.54
C ILE A 216 0.86 23.85 -9.10
N ARG A 217 -0.15 22.97 -8.96
CA ARG A 217 0.04 21.62 -8.42
C ARG A 217 0.94 20.80 -9.36
N GLY A 218 2.11 20.40 -8.86
CA GLY A 218 3.15 19.70 -9.60
C GLY A 218 3.91 20.57 -10.60
N ALA A 219 3.58 21.86 -10.72
CA ALA A 219 4.37 22.81 -11.50
C ALA A 219 5.64 23.18 -10.73
N ARG A 220 6.75 23.31 -11.45
CA ARG A 220 8.08 23.57 -10.91
C ARG A 220 8.83 24.59 -11.76
N TYR A 221 9.84 25.21 -11.17
CA TYR A 221 10.82 26.01 -11.88
C TYR A 221 12.23 25.48 -11.64
N ILE A 222 13.09 25.49 -12.66
CA ILE A 222 14.41 24.86 -12.61
C ILE A 222 15.48 25.94 -12.70
N LEU A 223 16.37 25.94 -11.71
CA LEU A 223 17.59 26.74 -11.64
C LEU A 223 18.77 25.82 -11.94
N GLY A 224 19.54 26.13 -12.99
CA GLY A 224 20.62 25.28 -13.49
C GLY A 224 20.14 24.17 -14.44
N ARG A 225 20.92 23.10 -14.57
CA ARG A 225 20.63 21.96 -15.47
C ARG A 225 20.47 20.69 -14.65
N LEU A 226 19.37 19.97 -14.84
CA LEU A 226 19.09 18.70 -14.14
C LEU A 226 19.66 17.46 -14.86
N THR A 227 19.96 17.57 -16.15
CA THR A 227 20.56 16.48 -16.95
C THR A 227 21.87 16.04 -16.31
N ASP A 228 21.99 14.74 -16.01
CA ASP A 228 23.15 14.10 -15.37
C ASP A 228 23.54 14.67 -14.00
N ALA A 229 22.65 15.43 -13.35
CA ALA A 229 22.91 16.02 -12.04
C ALA A 229 22.99 14.93 -10.97
N GLU A 230 24.15 14.82 -10.31
CA GLU A 230 24.34 13.87 -9.21
C GLU A 230 23.54 14.26 -7.96
N ILE A 231 23.34 15.57 -7.73
CA ILE A 231 22.56 16.12 -6.63
C ILE A 231 21.54 17.12 -7.17
N ILE A 232 20.28 17.00 -6.75
CA ILE A 232 19.21 17.93 -7.06
C ILE A 232 18.60 18.44 -5.75
N ILE A 233 18.52 19.76 -5.60
CA ILE A 233 17.91 20.38 -4.42
C ILE A 233 16.50 20.83 -4.77
N ILE A 234 15.53 20.66 -3.88
CA ILE A 234 14.15 21.14 -4.05
C ILE A 234 13.87 22.18 -2.98
N ALA A 235 13.58 23.40 -3.38
CA ALA A 235 13.32 24.53 -2.49
C ALA A 235 11.86 24.98 -2.57
N GLU A 236 11.36 25.54 -1.47
CA GLU A 236 9.99 26.04 -1.39
C GLU A 236 9.77 27.27 -2.29
N GLY A 237 10.59 28.31 -2.14
CA GLY A 237 10.42 29.59 -2.82
C GLY A 237 11.50 29.92 -3.86
N TYR A 238 11.20 30.86 -4.77
CA TYR A 238 12.14 31.33 -5.80
C TYR A 238 13.43 31.93 -5.21
N ALA A 239 13.33 32.86 -4.25
CA ALA A 239 14.52 33.45 -3.63
C ALA A 239 15.34 32.42 -2.86
N THR A 240 14.69 31.57 -2.05
CA THR A 240 15.31 30.45 -1.34
C THR A 240 16.09 29.56 -2.33
N GLY A 241 15.47 29.17 -3.44
CA GLY A 241 16.12 28.34 -4.46
C GLY A 241 17.28 29.04 -5.17
N ALA A 242 17.13 30.33 -5.51
CA ALA A 242 18.16 31.15 -6.14
C ALA A 242 19.40 31.29 -5.23
N SER A 243 19.20 31.59 -3.94
CA SER A 243 20.30 31.70 -2.97
C SER A 243 21.05 30.38 -2.80
N ILE A 244 20.35 29.24 -2.77
CA ILE A 244 20.97 27.91 -2.70
C ILE A 244 21.75 27.61 -4.00
N HIS A 245 21.17 27.91 -5.16
CA HIS A 245 21.82 27.67 -6.46
C HIS A 245 23.11 28.49 -6.58
N GLU A 246 23.06 29.79 -6.25
CA GLU A 246 24.22 30.68 -6.28
C GLU A 246 25.29 30.33 -5.25
N ALA A 247 24.90 29.76 -4.10
CA ALA A 247 25.84 29.33 -3.07
C ALA A 247 26.51 27.99 -3.37
N THR A 248 25.77 27.03 -3.92
CA THR A 248 26.24 25.64 -4.08
C THR A 248 26.68 25.30 -5.51
N GLY A 249 26.22 26.05 -6.51
CA GLY A 249 26.35 25.70 -7.92
C GLY A 249 25.53 24.48 -8.37
N LEU A 250 24.80 23.83 -7.45
CA LEU A 250 23.98 22.65 -7.73
C LEU A 250 22.63 23.05 -8.30
N PRO A 251 22.01 22.22 -9.16
CA PRO A 251 20.71 22.55 -9.71
C PRO A 251 19.61 22.50 -8.65
N VAL A 252 18.71 23.48 -8.70
CA VAL A 252 17.63 23.66 -7.72
C VAL A 252 16.28 23.70 -8.41
N VAL A 253 15.32 22.95 -7.89
CA VAL A 253 13.92 22.93 -8.33
C VAL A 253 13.07 23.70 -7.33
N VAL A 254 12.37 24.74 -7.79
CA VAL A 254 11.49 25.58 -6.98
C VAL A 254 10.06 25.03 -7.05
N ALA A 255 9.46 24.76 -5.89
CA ALA A 255 8.11 24.24 -5.75
C ALA A 255 7.02 25.32 -5.60
N PHE A 256 7.40 26.58 -5.43
CA PHE A 256 6.56 27.77 -5.23
C PHE A 256 5.82 27.89 -3.90
N ASP A 257 5.46 26.77 -3.25
CA ASP A 257 4.83 26.72 -1.93
C ASP A 257 5.07 25.38 -1.21
N ALA A 258 4.93 25.38 0.13
CA ALA A 258 5.11 24.20 0.98
C ALA A 258 4.16 23.03 0.66
N GLY A 259 2.92 23.32 0.25
CA GLY A 259 1.93 22.29 -0.11
C GLY A 259 2.27 21.54 -1.39
N ASN A 260 3.06 22.16 -2.27
CA ASN A 260 3.48 21.61 -3.54
C ASN A 260 4.81 20.83 -3.46
N LEU A 261 5.63 21.04 -2.41
CA LEU A 261 6.93 20.38 -2.21
C LEU A 261 6.87 18.86 -2.40
N ALA A 262 5.89 18.19 -1.80
CA ALA A 262 5.73 16.74 -1.90
C ALA A 262 5.39 16.29 -3.33
N THR A 263 4.55 17.04 -4.04
CA THR A 263 4.15 16.71 -5.42
C THR A 263 5.33 16.90 -6.37
N VAL A 264 6.08 18.00 -6.21
CA VAL A 264 7.28 18.30 -7.00
C VAL A 264 8.40 17.30 -6.71
N ALA A 265 8.62 16.94 -5.44
CA ALA A 265 9.63 15.94 -5.05
C ALA A 265 9.40 14.59 -5.73
N VAL A 266 8.15 14.10 -5.72
CA VAL A 266 7.78 12.86 -6.42
C VAL A 266 8.02 12.97 -7.93
N GLY A 267 7.65 14.11 -8.53
CA GLY A 267 7.92 14.37 -9.95
C GLY A 267 9.42 14.36 -10.28
N VAL A 268 10.25 15.04 -9.47
CA VAL A 268 11.70 15.10 -9.66
C VAL A 268 12.35 13.73 -9.47
N ARG A 269 11.94 12.94 -8.46
CA ARG A 269 12.45 11.58 -8.26
C ARG A 269 12.11 10.65 -9.42
N ARG A 270 10.92 10.79 -9.99
CA ARG A 270 10.52 10.03 -11.19
C ARG A 270 11.40 10.38 -12.39
N ASP A 271 11.65 11.66 -12.61
CA ASP A 271 12.40 12.14 -13.78
C ASP A 271 13.93 11.95 -13.60
N HIS A 272 14.42 11.93 -12.36
CA HIS A 272 15.83 11.76 -12.00
C HIS A 272 16.00 10.67 -10.92
N PRO A 273 15.82 9.39 -11.28
CA PRO A 273 15.78 8.30 -10.30
C PRO A 273 17.10 8.11 -9.54
N THR A 274 18.23 8.38 -10.21
CA THR A 274 19.60 8.19 -9.69
C THR A 274 20.14 9.40 -8.94
N ALA A 275 19.50 10.57 -9.05
CA ALA A 275 19.98 11.79 -8.39
C ALA A 275 19.77 11.72 -6.87
N ARG A 276 20.73 12.26 -6.12
CA ARG A 276 20.59 12.50 -4.68
C ARG A 276 19.72 13.73 -4.48
N ILE A 277 18.54 13.55 -3.89
CA ILE A 277 17.58 14.64 -3.68
C ILE A 277 17.76 15.21 -2.27
N ILE A 278 17.79 16.54 -2.16
CA ILE A 278 17.79 17.27 -0.90
C ILE A 278 16.57 18.20 -0.90
N ILE A 279 15.69 18.10 0.09
CA ILE A 279 14.56 19.01 0.28
C ILE A 279 15.00 20.15 1.21
N ALA A 280 15.09 21.35 0.67
CA ALA A 280 15.40 22.57 1.40
C ALA A 280 14.09 23.22 1.89
N GLY A 281 13.81 23.08 3.19
CA GLY A 281 12.64 23.68 3.84
C GLY A 281 12.95 25.01 4.51
N ASP A 282 11.94 25.84 4.70
CA ASP A 282 12.04 27.07 5.48
C ASP A 282 11.96 26.77 6.99
N ASN A 283 12.67 27.56 7.81
CA ASN A 283 12.71 27.37 9.26
C ASN A 283 11.83 28.40 9.98
N ASP A 284 10.54 28.08 10.11
CA ASP A 284 9.54 28.93 10.76
C ASP A 284 9.57 28.83 12.31
N ILE A 285 10.73 29.08 12.95
CA ILE A 285 10.84 29.05 14.42
C ILE A 285 9.82 30.00 15.05
N ARG A 286 8.94 29.46 15.91
CA ARG A 286 7.95 30.21 16.69
C ARG A 286 8.43 30.41 18.14
N PRO A 287 7.89 31.42 18.87
CA PRO A 287 8.28 31.66 20.27
C PRO A 287 8.10 30.42 21.16
N ALA A 288 8.97 30.28 22.18
CA ALA A 288 8.89 29.19 23.14
C ALA A 288 7.51 29.16 23.84
N GLY A 289 6.82 28.01 23.77
CA GLY A 289 5.48 27.80 24.37
C GLY A 289 4.31 27.71 23.38
N SER A 290 4.55 27.80 22.06
CA SER A 290 3.49 27.61 21.05
C SER A 290 3.20 26.11 20.80
N GLN A 291 1.93 25.71 20.79
CA GLN A 291 1.46 24.35 20.43
C GLN A 291 1.35 24.11 18.91
N LEU A 292 1.69 25.10 18.08
CA LEU A 292 1.58 25.01 16.61
C LEU A 292 2.91 24.52 15.99
N GLU A 293 2.83 23.51 15.13
CA GLU A 293 3.99 22.90 14.46
C GLU A 293 4.72 23.85 13.49
N ASN A 294 6.01 23.63 13.28
CA ASN A 294 6.82 24.34 12.27
C ASN A 294 6.47 23.83 10.87
N THR A 295 5.54 24.53 10.21
CA THR A 295 4.91 24.12 8.95
C THR A 295 5.93 23.88 7.82
N GLY A 296 6.95 24.74 7.66
CA GLY A 296 8.00 24.57 6.66
C GLY A 296 8.86 23.32 6.87
N VAL A 297 9.26 23.04 8.12
CA VAL A 297 10.03 21.82 8.47
C VAL A 297 9.19 20.56 8.29
N VAL A 298 7.91 20.58 8.69
CA VAL A 298 6.99 19.44 8.53
C VAL A 298 6.75 19.13 7.05
N ALA A 299 6.49 20.16 6.23
CA ALA A 299 6.32 19.99 4.80
C ALA A 299 7.57 19.41 4.11
N ALA A 300 8.76 19.91 4.47
CA ALA A 300 10.03 19.42 3.93
C ALA A 300 10.32 17.97 4.34
N ARG A 301 10.07 17.60 5.60
CA ARG A 301 10.20 16.22 6.08
C ARG A 301 9.22 15.27 5.40
N ASN A 302 7.96 15.68 5.26
CA ASN A 302 6.93 14.89 4.57
C ASN A 302 7.27 14.67 3.09
N ALA A 303 7.78 15.70 2.41
CA ALA A 303 8.24 15.58 1.03
C ALA A 303 9.45 14.64 0.94
N ALA A 304 10.43 14.75 1.85
CA ALA A 304 11.63 13.94 1.86
C ALA A 304 11.35 12.45 2.12
N LEU A 305 10.43 12.14 3.04
CA LEU A 305 9.99 10.77 3.31
C LEU A 305 9.41 10.08 2.07
N ARG A 306 8.63 10.80 1.26
CA ARG A 306 7.99 10.25 0.05
C ARG A 306 8.97 9.85 -1.05
N VAL A 307 10.19 10.38 -1.04
CA VAL A 307 11.19 10.15 -2.10
C VAL A 307 12.56 9.74 -1.58
N SER A 308 12.66 9.35 -0.31
CA SER A 308 13.92 8.99 0.35
C SER A 308 15.02 10.03 0.11
N ALA A 309 14.72 11.30 0.40
CA ALA A 309 15.62 12.44 0.25
C ALA A 309 16.18 12.91 1.60
N ALA A 310 17.29 13.64 1.58
CA ALA A 310 17.75 14.39 2.75
C ALA A 310 16.92 15.66 2.94
N VAL A 311 16.91 16.20 4.16
CA VAL A 311 16.28 17.48 4.49
C VAL A 311 17.36 18.48 4.89
N ALA A 312 17.29 19.69 4.33
CA ALA A 312 18.13 20.81 4.69
C ALA A 312 17.26 21.92 5.30
N ILE A 313 17.49 22.25 6.56
CA ILE A 313 16.81 23.34 7.28
C ILE A 313 17.85 24.43 7.61
N PRO A 314 17.58 25.72 7.29
CA PRO A 314 18.52 26.80 7.54
C PRO A 314 18.63 27.10 9.04
N GLU A 315 19.83 27.45 9.49
CA GLU A 315 20.09 27.88 10.86
C GLU A 315 20.68 29.30 10.89
N LEU A 316 20.01 30.20 11.62
CA LEU A 316 20.45 31.58 11.85
C LEU A 316 20.29 31.94 13.34
N ALA A 317 21.16 31.37 14.19
CA ALA A 317 21.22 31.67 15.63
C ALA A 317 19.85 31.60 16.35
N GLY A 318 19.05 30.56 16.05
CA GLY A 318 17.74 30.35 16.68
C GLY A 318 16.62 31.28 16.22
N LYS A 319 16.81 32.06 15.15
CA LYS A 319 15.79 32.93 14.57
C LYS A 319 15.02 32.23 13.45
N LYS A 320 13.77 32.65 13.24
CA LYS A 320 13.02 32.32 12.02
C LYS A 320 13.82 32.81 10.80
N CYS A 321 14.10 31.90 9.87
CA CYS A 321 14.89 32.20 8.68
C CYS A 321 14.53 31.26 7.53
N ASP A 322 14.67 31.77 6.31
CA ASP A 322 14.80 30.97 5.09
C ASP A 322 16.27 30.91 4.64
N TRP A 323 16.58 30.13 3.60
CA TRP A 323 17.96 30.04 3.08
C TRP A 323 18.48 31.34 2.47
N ASN A 324 17.58 32.22 2.02
CA ASN A 324 17.96 33.53 1.52
C ASN A 324 18.36 34.47 2.67
N ASP A 325 17.67 34.42 3.81
CA ASP A 325 18.01 35.20 5.00
C ASP A 325 19.40 34.83 5.53
N VAL A 326 19.75 33.53 5.52
CA VAL A 326 21.12 33.07 5.82
C VAL A 326 22.13 33.63 4.82
N ALA A 327 21.82 33.59 3.52
CA ALA A 327 22.71 34.11 2.47
C ALA A 327 22.97 35.63 2.62
N VAL A 328 21.95 36.41 2.94
CA VAL A 328 22.05 37.87 3.12
C VAL A 328 22.75 38.22 4.43
N ALA A 329 22.50 37.47 5.51
CA ALA A 329 23.03 37.78 6.84
C ALA A 329 24.47 37.27 7.07
N LEU A 330 24.79 36.07 6.58
CA LEU A 330 26.06 35.37 6.85
C LEU A 330 26.90 35.11 5.58
N GLY A 331 26.37 35.43 4.40
CA GLY A 331 27.03 35.21 3.12
C GLY A 331 26.77 33.83 2.52
N ARG A 332 26.97 33.72 1.21
CA ARG A 332 26.74 32.49 0.43
C ARG A 332 27.66 31.34 0.82
N GLU A 333 28.86 31.65 1.32
CA GLU A 333 29.82 30.64 1.79
C GLU A 333 29.27 29.84 2.98
N GLU A 334 28.48 30.47 3.86
CA GLU A 334 27.86 29.80 4.99
C GLU A 334 26.73 28.87 4.55
N VAL A 335 25.91 29.30 3.58
CA VAL A 335 24.91 28.42 2.95
C VAL A 335 25.60 27.20 2.33
N ALA A 336 26.69 27.41 1.58
CA ALA A 336 27.48 26.32 0.98
C ALA A 336 28.11 25.41 2.04
N ARG A 337 28.55 25.95 3.19
CA ARG A 337 29.08 25.17 4.32
C ARG A 337 28.00 24.27 4.94
N GLN A 338 26.81 24.80 5.20
CA GLN A 338 25.70 24.02 5.78
C GLN A 338 25.25 22.89 4.82
N PHE A 339 25.17 23.16 3.52
CA PHE A 339 24.89 22.11 2.53
C PHE A 339 26.01 21.07 2.40
N ARG A 340 27.29 21.47 2.50
CA ARG A 340 28.43 20.53 2.49
C ARG A 340 28.38 19.54 3.67
N LEU A 341 27.94 19.98 4.85
CA LEU A 341 27.77 19.09 6.01
C LEU A 341 26.65 18.06 5.81
N ILE A 342 25.59 18.45 5.12
CA ILE A 342 24.50 17.52 4.74
C ILE A 342 25.01 16.55 3.68
N GLN A 343 25.79 17.04 2.70
CA GLN A 343 26.38 16.23 1.63
C GLN A 343 27.41 15.21 2.14
N SER A 344 28.22 15.54 3.16
CA SER A 344 29.19 14.60 3.74
C SER A 344 28.53 13.48 4.55
N GLY A 345 27.29 13.68 5.01
CA GLY A 345 26.44 12.65 5.62
C GLY A 345 25.63 11.81 4.61
N LEU A 346 25.59 12.21 3.33
CA LEU A 346 24.95 11.43 2.27
C LEU A 346 25.89 10.32 1.81
N ALA A 347 25.63 9.08 2.24
CA ALA A 347 26.28 7.90 1.66
C ALA A 347 26.15 7.91 0.12
N PRO A 348 27.18 7.50 -0.63
CA PRO A 348 27.15 7.55 -2.09
C PRO A 348 25.99 6.70 -2.62
N VAL A 349 25.10 7.32 -3.40
CA VAL A 349 24.15 6.59 -4.25
C VAL A 349 24.94 6.17 -5.48
N LYS A 350 25.49 4.96 -5.45
CA LYS A 350 25.87 4.30 -6.70
C LYS A 350 24.60 4.14 -7.53
N ALA A 351 24.72 4.37 -8.85
CA ALA A 351 23.77 3.89 -9.83
C ALA A 351 23.80 2.36 -9.85
N ASP A 352 23.37 1.75 -8.75
CA ASP A 352 23.02 0.35 -8.75
C ASP A 352 21.62 0.31 -9.36
N SER A 353 21.52 -0.23 -10.57
CA SER A 353 20.47 -1.23 -10.81
C SER A 353 20.25 -1.96 -9.49
N ALA A 354 19.02 -1.89 -8.92
CA ALA A 354 18.68 -2.42 -7.60
C ALA A 354 19.65 -3.52 -7.18
N PRO A 355 20.45 -3.33 -6.10
CA PRO A 355 21.68 -4.08 -5.84
C PRO A 355 21.44 -5.54 -6.20
N GLU A 356 22.21 -6.03 -7.19
CA GLU A 356 21.94 -7.34 -7.77
C GLU A 356 21.91 -8.35 -6.62
N LEU A 357 20.71 -8.86 -6.33
CA LEU A 357 20.51 -9.68 -5.15
C LEU A 357 21.49 -10.86 -5.22
N PRO A 358 22.11 -11.25 -4.09
CA PRO A 358 23.13 -12.28 -4.11
C PRO A 358 22.54 -13.58 -4.67
N THR A 359 23.37 -14.34 -5.39
CA THR A 359 22.99 -15.66 -5.88
C THR A 359 22.65 -16.58 -4.71
N ALA A 360 21.92 -17.66 -4.99
CA ALA A 360 21.58 -18.69 -4.01
C ALA A 360 22.79 -19.14 -3.18
N THR A 361 23.93 -19.34 -3.83
CA THR A 361 25.18 -19.79 -3.20
C THR A 361 25.73 -18.76 -2.23
N VAL A 362 25.75 -17.47 -2.62
CA VAL A 362 26.25 -16.39 -1.76
C VAL A 362 25.31 -16.19 -0.57
N ALA A 363 24.00 -16.16 -0.80
CA ALA A 363 23.01 -16.02 0.26
C ALA A 363 23.02 -17.23 1.24
N ALA A 364 23.22 -18.45 0.72
CA ALA A 364 23.38 -19.64 1.56
C ALA A 364 24.67 -19.58 2.40
N THR A 365 25.75 -19.04 1.84
CA THR A 365 27.01 -18.83 2.58
C THR A 365 26.83 -17.79 3.68
N GLN A 366 26.17 -16.66 3.38
CA GLN A 366 25.83 -15.64 4.39
C GLN A 366 24.97 -16.21 5.52
N LEU A 367 24.01 -17.08 5.19
CA LEU A 367 23.18 -17.76 6.19
C LEU A 367 24.02 -18.69 7.05
N LYS A 368 24.91 -19.47 6.45
CA LYS A 368 25.83 -20.33 7.17
C LYS A 368 26.74 -19.51 8.10
N ASP A 369 27.34 -18.44 7.62
CA ASP A 369 28.23 -17.58 8.40
C ASP A 369 27.51 -16.92 9.59
N ALA A 370 26.23 -16.55 9.41
CA ALA A 370 25.41 -16.01 10.49
C ALA A 370 25.06 -17.09 11.54
N LEU A 371 24.71 -18.30 11.10
CA LEU A 371 24.46 -19.43 11.99
C LEU A 371 25.73 -19.84 12.75
N ASP A 372 26.87 -19.94 12.07
CA ASP A 372 28.16 -20.28 12.66
C ASP A 372 28.54 -19.22 13.71
N ARG A 373 28.44 -17.92 13.36
CA ARG A 373 28.70 -16.82 14.31
C ARG A 373 27.84 -16.90 15.58
N PHE A 374 26.57 -17.28 15.45
CA PHE A 374 25.68 -17.42 16.61
C PHE A 374 26.02 -18.67 17.44
N LEU A 375 26.17 -19.82 16.78
CA LEU A 375 26.39 -21.11 17.44
C LEU A 375 27.78 -21.21 18.07
N ASP A 376 28.81 -20.59 17.49
CA ASP A 376 30.16 -20.59 18.03
C ASP A 376 30.30 -19.72 19.30
N ARG A 377 29.36 -18.80 19.54
CA ARG A 377 29.26 -18.02 20.78
C ARG A 377 28.46 -18.74 21.87
N VAL A 378 27.96 -19.95 21.61
CA VAL A 378 27.19 -20.71 22.62
C VAL A 378 28.06 -21.06 23.81
N GLY A 379 27.65 -20.56 24.99
CA GLY A 379 28.38 -20.72 26.25
C GLY A 379 29.41 -19.63 26.54
N THR A 380 29.56 -18.59 25.71
CA THR A 380 30.46 -17.46 25.98
C THR A 380 29.76 -16.29 26.71
N PRO A 381 30.49 -15.40 27.40
CA PRO A 381 29.92 -14.23 28.05
C PRO A 381 29.29 -13.21 27.09
N GLU A 382 29.71 -13.16 25.82
CA GLU A 382 29.19 -12.26 24.78
C GLU A 382 27.91 -12.78 24.10
N GLN A 383 27.29 -13.83 24.62
CA GLN A 383 26.17 -14.47 23.95
C GLN A 383 24.90 -13.62 23.98
N GLN A 384 24.44 -13.20 22.80
CA GLN A 384 23.20 -12.45 22.58
C GLN A 384 22.24 -13.24 21.68
N ASP A 385 20.94 -12.99 21.85
CA ASP A 385 19.92 -13.52 20.94
C ASP A 385 20.15 -13.00 19.52
N MET A 386 19.82 -13.81 18.52
CA MET A 386 19.95 -13.45 17.09
C MET A 386 18.65 -13.72 16.34
N ALA A 387 18.30 -12.84 15.41
CA ALA A 387 17.18 -12.96 14.50
C ALA A 387 17.68 -12.90 13.06
N ILE A 388 17.49 -13.98 12.30
CA ILE A 388 17.92 -14.10 10.91
C ILE A 388 16.69 -14.05 10.00
N ARG A 389 16.53 -12.93 9.30
CA ARG A 389 15.54 -12.79 8.23
C ARG A 389 16.17 -13.20 6.90
N ALA A 390 15.96 -14.46 6.54
CA ALA A 390 16.54 -15.05 5.34
C ALA A 390 15.46 -15.48 4.33
N ALA A 391 15.68 -15.20 3.04
CA ALA A 391 14.77 -15.52 1.95
C ALA A 391 14.28 -16.99 1.99
N ALA A 392 13.01 -17.22 1.63
CA ALA A 392 12.46 -18.56 1.61
C ALA A 392 13.12 -19.40 0.50
N GLY A 393 13.46 -20.65 0.82
CA GLY A 393 14.17 -21.55 -0.11
C GLY A 393 15.64 -21.79 0.24
N LEU A 394 16.31 -20.94 1.04
CA LEU A 394 17.73 -21.08 1.41
C LEU A 394 18.08 -22.29 2.31
N GLY A 395 17.12 -23.15 2.63
CA GLY A 395 17.36 -24.31 3.49
C GLY A 395 17.57 -23.96 4.97
N LYS A 396 17.05 -22.81 5.43
CA LYS A 396 17.12 -22.28 6.82
C LYS A 396 17.08 -23.35 7.92
N SER A 397 15.95 -24.05 8.05
CA SER A 397 15.75 -25.04 9.11
C SER A 397 16.72 -26.21 9.01
N THR A 398 17.01 -26.67 7.78
CA THR A 398 17.97 -27.76 7.52
C THR A 398 19.39 -27.36 7.92
N GLN A 399 19.84 -26.17 7.52
CA GLN A 399 21.18 -25.67 7.86
C GLN A 399 21.33 -25.45 9.36
N ALA A 400 20.34 -24.85 10.02
CA ALA A 400 20.36 -24.63 11.47
C ALA A 400 20.42 -25.95 12.25
N LEU A 401 19.55 -26.91 11.96
CA LEU A 401 19.53 -28.21 12.65
C LEU A 401 20.82 -29.01 12.42
N LYS A 402 21.36 -28.98 11.19
CA LYS A 402 22.63 -29.64 10.86
C LYS A 402 23.79 -29.01 11.63
N ALA A 403 23.89 -27.67 11.64
CA ALA A 403 24.95 -26.94 12.32
C ALA A 403 24.93 -27.16 13.85
N ILE A 404 23.74 -27.31 14.45
CA ILE A 404 23.55 -27.67 15.87
C ILE A 404 24.04 -29.11 16.12
N HIS A 405 23.61 -30.05 15.28
CA HIS A 405 23.98 -31.47 15.41
C HIS A 405 25.49 -31.69 15.26
N GLU A 406 26.13 -31.07 14.27
CA GLU A 406 27.58 -31.18 14.01
C GLU A 406 28.42 -30.64 15.17
N ARG A 407 27.90 -29.66 15.92
CA ARG A 407 28.54 -29.11 17.13
C ARG A 407 28.23 -29.91 18.40
N GLY A 408 27.37 -30.94 18.32
CA GLY A 408 26.96 -31.73 19.48
C GLY A 408 26.13 -30.96 20.51
N LEU A 409 25.52 -29.84 20.12
CA LEU A 409 24.72 -29.00 21.00
C LEU A 409 23.33 -29.61 21.24
N SER A 410 22.82 -29.46 22.46
CA SER A 410 21.43 -29.75 22.79
C SER A 410 20.54 -28.55 22.44
N ALA A 411 19.39 -28.81 21.80
CA ALA A 411 18.53 -27.74 21.31
C ALA A 411 17.04 -28.04 21.52
N ASP A 412 16.30 -26.99 21.90
CA ASP A 412 14.85 -26.98 21.87
C ASP A 412 14.40 -26.11 20.68
N TYR A 413 13.80 -26.76 19.69
CA TYR A 413 13.49 -26.18 18.37
C TYR A 413 11.98 -26.04 18.20
N PHE A 414 11.48 -24.83 17.95
CA PHE A 414 10.05 -24.55 17.86
C PHE A 414 9.62 -24.25 16.42
N VAL A 415 8.52 -24.88 15.99
CA VAL A 415 7.94 -24.75 14.65
C VAL A 415 6.42 -24.54 14.68
N PRO A 416 5.78 -24.06 13.59
CA PRO A 416 4.35 -23.73 13.61
C PRO A 416 3.39 -24.90 13.87
N SER A 417 3.80 -26.14 13.57
CA SER A 417 2.90 -27.29 13.70
C SER A 417 3.63 -28.58 14.08
N HIS A 418 2.89 -29.49 14.73
CA HIS A 418 3.38 -30.83 15.06
C HIS A 418 3.74 -31.67 13.82
N LYS A 419 3.04 -31.48 12.70
CA LYS A 419 3.36 -32.18 11.43
C LYS A 419 4.76 -31.81 10.94
N LEU A 420 5.09 -30.52 10.96
CA LEU A 420 6.43 -30.06 10.58
C LEU A 420 7.49 -30.51 11.58
N ALA A 421 7.16 -30.54 12.88
CA ALA A 421 8.08 -31.05 13.90
C ALA A 421 8.46 -32.52 13.63
N ALA A 422 7.48 -33.36 13.30
CA ALA A 422 7.69 -34.76 12.95
C ALA A 422 8.53 -34.92 11.66
N GLU A 423 8.24 -34.12 10.63
CA GLU A 423 9.02 -34.12 9.38
C GLU A 423 10.50 -33.78 9.62
N LEU A 424 10.79 -32.75 10.41
CA LEU A 424 12.15 -32.35 10.71
C LEU A 424 12.89 -33.39 11.56
N ALA A 425 12.22 -33.99 12.54
CA ALA A 425 12.82 -35.04 13.38
C ALA A 425 13.16 -36.30 12.55
N ALA A 426 12.31 -36.68 11.60
CA ALA A 426 12.50 -37.85 10.74
C ALA A 426 13.72 -37.74 9.79
N ARG A 427 14.30 -36.55 9.62
CA ARG A 427 15.51 -36.34 8.82
C ARG A 427 16.79 -36.80 9.52
N PHE A 428 16.72 -37.10 10.83
CA PHE A 428 17.86 -37.54 11.63
C PHE A 428 17.75 -39.03 11.97
N PRO A 429 18.88 -39.72 12.21
CA PRO A 429 18.87 -41.07 12.74
C PRO A 429 18.11 -41.15 14.08
N PRO A 430 17.48 -42.30 14.39
CA PRO A 430 16.81 -42.51 15.67
C PRO A 430 17.70 -42.17 16.86
N GLY A 431 17.17 -41.41 17.82
CA GLY A 431 17.89 -41.00 19.04
C GLY A 431 18.59 -39.64 18.97
N VAL A 432 18.74 -39.03 17.79
CA VAL A 432 19.35 -37.68 17.63
C VAL A 432 18.31 -36.57 17.83
N ALA A 433 17.15 -36.69 17.19
CA ALA A 433 16.07 -35.72 17.28
C ALA A 433 14.75 -36.42 17.61
N ILE A 434 13.88 -35.74 18.38
CA ILE A 434 12.52 -36.21 18.67
C ILE A 434 11.51 -35.07 18.50
N ALA A 435 10.39 -35.37 17.85
CA ALA A 435 9.25 -34.47 17.79
C ALA A 435 8.36 -34.68 19.02
N ILE A 436 8.15 -33.63 19.81
CA ILE A 436 7.29 -33.67 20.99
C ILE A 436 5.85 -33.45 20.55
N ARG A 437 5.00 -34.46 20.80
CA ARG A 437 3.60 -34.50 20.38
C ARG A 437 2.64 -34.12 21.50
N GLY A 438 1.49 -33.56 21.11
CA GLY A 438 0.34 -33.32 21.98
C GLY A 438 -0.24 -34.62 22.57
N ARG A 439 -1.14 -34.48 23.55
CA ARG A 439 -1.71 -35.59 24.33
C ARG A 439 -2.68 -36.48 23.54
N ASP A 440 -3.35 -35.88 22.57
CA ASP A 440 -4.35 -36.46 21.67
C ASP A 440 -3.75 -37.18 20.46
N GLN A 441 -2.47 -36.93 20.19
CA GLN A 441 -1.75 -37.52 19.06
C GLN A 441 -1.54 -39.01 19.26
N LYS A 442 -1.46 -39.75 18.16
CA LYS A 442 -1.27 -41.22 18.12
C LYS A 442 0.15 -41.57 17.72
N ASP A 443 0.59 -42.78 18.07
CA ASP A 443 1.86 -43.31 17.57
C ASP A 443 1.69 -44.09 16.27
N ALA A 444 2.73 -44.14 15.43
CA ALA A 444 2.68 -44.93 14.20
C ALA A 444 2.46 -46.43 14.49
N ASP A 445 3.03 -46.90 15.61
CA ASP A 445 2.93 -48.29 16.07
C ASP A 445 1.75 -48.53 17.03
N HIS A 446 1.04 -47.48 17.46
CA HIS A 446 -0.05 -47.58 18.44
C HIS A 446 -1.22 -46.63 18.09
N PRO A 447 -2.40 -47.17 17.70
CA PRO A 447 -3.54 -46.38 17.23
C PRO A 447 -4.30 -45.62 18.35
N ILE A 448 -3.78 -45.65 19.58
CA ILE A 448 -4.37 -45.06 20.77
C ILE A 448 -3.67 -43.72 21.07
N PRO A 449 -4.40 -42.67 21.49
CA PRO A 449 -3.80 -41.41 21.90
C PRO A 449 -2.72 -41.57 22.99
N LEU A 450 -1.69 -40.73 22.93
CA LEU A 450 -0.53 -40.75 23.84
C LEU A 450 -0.91 -40.58 25.32
N CYS A 451 -2.07 -40.00 25.61
CA CYS A 451 -2.61 -39.82 26.95
C CYS A 451 -4.03 -40.38 27.07
N ALA A 452 -4.23 -41.30 28.01
CA ALA A 452 -5.55 -41.90 28.30
C ALA A 452 -6.61 -40.85 28.69
N LYS A 453 -6.20 -39.71 29.28
CA LYS A 453 -7.08 -38.60 29.69
C LYS A 453 -7.11 -37.42 28.70
N HIS A 454 -6.76 -37.62 27.43
CA HIS A 454 -6.66 -36.51 26.46
C HIS A 454 -7.97 -35.73 26.30
N GLU A 455 -9.14 -36.40 26.27
CA GLU A 455 -10.45 -35.75 26.15
C GLU A 455 -10.75 -34.83 27.35
N SER A 456 -10.41 -35.27 28.57
CA SER A 456 -10.57 -34.44 29.78
C SER A 456 -9.69 -33.19 29.72
N VAL A 457 -8.48 -33.28 29.14
CA VAL A 457 -7.60 -32.12 28.92
C VAL A 457 -8.19 -31.17 27.89
N THR A 458 -8.68 -31.69 26.77
CA THR A 458 -9.36 -30.88 25.74
C THR A 458 -10.59 -30.17 26.31
N ALA A 459 -11.35 -30.85 27.18
CA ALA A 459 -12.49 -30.25 27.87
C ALA A 459 -12.06 -29.11 28.82
N LEU A 460 -10.97 -29.29 29.60
CA LEU A 460 -10.41 -28.20 30.42
C LEU A 460 -9.93 -27.02 29.58
N GLN A 461 -9.32 -27.26 28.43
CA GLN A 461 -8.90 -26.20 27.50
C GLN A 461 -10.10 -25.40 26.99
N LYS A 462 -11.19 -26.08 26.58
CA LYS A 462 -12.44 -25.44 26.17
C LYS A 462 -13.08 -24.61 27.29
N ALA A 463 -12.96 -25.06 28.54
CA ALA A 463 -13.39 -24.32 29.73
C ALA A 463 -12.44 -23.17 30.15
N GLY A 464 -11.34 -22.92 29.42
CA GLY A 464 -10.36 -21.88 29.77
C GLY A 464 -9.41 -22.27 30.92
N LEU A 465 -9.44 -23.53 31.35
CA LEU A 465 -8.69 -24.09 32.48
C LEU A 465 -7.51 -24.98 32.04
N GLY A 466 -7.12 -24.91 30.76
CA GLY A 466 -6.07 -25.76 30.19
C GLY A 466 -4.74 -25.74 30.97
N TYR A 467 -4.37 -24.61 31.58
CA TYR A 467 -3.15 -24.46 32.39
C TYR A 467 -3.15 -25.35 33.65
N LEU A 468 -4.32 -25.75 34.15
CA LEU A 468 -4.47 -26.63 35.31
C LEU A 468 -4.41 -28.12 34.95
N SER A 469 -4.34 -28.48 33.67
CA SER A 469 -4.37 -29.89 33.24
C SER A 469 -3.30 -30.75 33.89
N ALA A 470 -2.10 -30.19 34.13
CA ALA A 470 -1.05 -30.93 34.83
C ALA A 470 -1.40 -31.15 36.32
N GLN A 471 -1.95 -30.13 36.98
CA GLN A 471 -2.32 -30.17 38.40
C GLN A 471 -3.52 -31.09 38.66
N LEU A 472 -4.58 -30.96 37.87
CA LEU A 472 -5.86 -31.64 38.08
C LEU A 472 -5.89 -33.07 37.50
N LEU A 473 -5.24 -33.30 36.35
CA LEU A 473 -5.35 -34.58 35.64
C LEU A 473 -4.10 -35.45 35.70
N CYS A 474 -2.91 -34.86 35.88
CA CYS A 474 -1.65 -35.62 35.92
C CYS A 474 -1.12 -35.82 37.36
N GLY A 475 -1.17 -34.77 38.19
CA GLY A 475 -0.53 -34.72 39.50
C GLY A 475 1.00 -34.52 39.41
N LYS A 476 1.61 -33.99 40.49
CA LYS A 476 3.06 -34.11 40.75
C LYS A 476 3.25 -35.16 41.84
N ILE A 477 4.37 -35.88 41.82
CA ILE A 477 4.80 -36.67 42.98
C ILE A 477 5.20 -35.65 44.05
N ASP A 478 4.41 -35.56 45.11
CA ASP A 478 4.74 -34.77 46.29
C ASP A 478 5.11 -35.76 47.41
N PRO A 479 6.41 -35.85 47.77
CA PRO A 479 6.88 -36.77 48.81
C PRO A 479 6.30 -36.48 50.21
N ALA A 480 5.80 -35.26 50.44
CA ALA A 480 5.32 -34.82 51.75
C ALA A 480 3.80 -34.93 51.91
N THR A 481 3.01 -34.81 50.84
CA THR A 481 1.53 -34.76 50.92
C THR A 481 0.81 -36.04 50.48
N GLY A 482 1.51 -37.00 49.87
CA GLY A 482 0.94 -38.31 49.51
C GLY A 482 -0.03 -38.30 48.32
N LYS A 483 -0.15 -37.20 47.57
CA LYS A 483 -0.95 -37.14 46.34
C LYS A 483 -0.41 -38.15 45.31
N ARG A 484 -1.26 -39.11 44.89
CA ARG A 484 -0.82 -40.13 43.94
C ARG A 484 -0.87 -39.59 42.51
N PRO A 485 0.15 -39.88 41.68
CA PRO A 485 0.14 -39.49 40.28
C PRO A 485 -0.97 -40.23 39.53
N CYS A 486 -1.36 -39.69 38.37
CA CYS A 486 -2.30 -40.35 37.47
C CYS A 486 -1.97 -41.86 37.30
N PRO A 487 -2.94 -42.78 37.45
CA PRO A 487 -2.70 -44.22 37.41
C PRO A 487 -2.14 -44.69 36.06
N HIS A 488 -2.36 -43.90 34.99
CA HIS A 488 -1.81 -44.16 33.67
C HIS A 488 -0.43 -43.54 33.43
N ALA A 489 0.18 -42.86 34.41
CA ALA A 489 1.41 -42.10 34.21
C ALA A 489 2.58 -42.96 33.71
N ALA A 490 2.74 -44.19 34.23
CA ALA A 490 3.81 -45.12 33.81
C ALA A 490 3.68 -45.57 32.34
N GLY A 491 2.45 -45.75 31.86
CA GLY A 491 2.15 -46.12 30.47
C GLY A 491 1.96 -44.93 29.53
N CYS A 492 1.94 -43.71 30.04
CA CYS A 492 1.58 -42.50 29.30
C CYS A 492 2.65 -42.17 28.25
N GLY A 493 2.35 -42.45 26.98
CA GLY A 493 3.21 -42.11 25.85
C GLY A 493 3.56 -40.61 25.84
N TYR A 494 2.63 -39.74 26.23
CA TYR A 494 2.87 -38.31 26.30
C TYR A 494 4.00 -37.96 27.28
N LEU A 495 4.01 -38.54 28.49
CA LEU A 495 5.04 -38.29 29.50
C LEU A 495 6.38 -38.91 29.12
N LYS A 496 6.37 -40.10 28.51
CA LYS A 496 7.59 -40.80 28.09
C LYS A 496 8.45 -39.98 27.12
N GLN A 497 7.83 -39.17 26.27
CA GLN A 497 8.55 -38.30 25.32
C GLN A 497 9.54 -37.34 26.02
N PHE A 498 9.19 -36.83 27.21
CA PHE A 498 10.04 -35.87 27.96
C PHE A 498 11.23 -36.54 28.65
N ASN A 499 11.25 -37.87 28.76
CA ASN A 499 12.40 -38.63 29.26
C ASN A 499 13.38 -39.02 28.15
N SER A 500 13.11 -38.64 26.89
CA SER A 500 14.01 -38.91 25.78
C SER A 500 15.37 -38.24 25.99
N THR A 501 16.44 -39.01 25.76
CA THR A 501 17.84 -38.55 25.80
C THR A 501 18.26 -37.82 24.52
N ALA A 502 17.36 -37.66 23.55
CA ALA A 502 17.67 -36.98 22.31
C ALA A 502 18.18 -35.55 22.57
N PRO A 503 19.34 -35.16 21.99
CA PRO A 503 19.89 -33.81 22.16
C PRO A 503 18.99 -32.74 21.54
N ILE A 504 18.27 -33.04 20.45
CA ILE A 504 17.38 -32.11 19.77
C ILE A 504 15.92 -32.48 20.04
N ARG A 505 15.14 -31.55 20.60
CA ARG A 505 13.69 -31.70 20.79
C ARG A 505 12.95 -30.65 19.97
N ILE A 506 12.00 -31.11 19.16
CA ILE A 506 11.23 -30.25 18.25
C ILE A 506 9.79 -30.13 18.75
N TYR A 507 9.34 -28.89 19.01
CA TYR A 507 8.04 -28.56 19.58
C TYR A 507 7.21 -27.72 18.61
N ALA A 508 5.88 -27.73 18.78
CA ALA A 508 5.01 -26.74 18.12
C ALA A 508 5.10 -25.37 18.85
N HIS A 509 4.86 -24.25 18.16
CA HIS A 509 4.92 -22.90 18.75
C HIS A 509 3.96 -22.70 19.92
N GLU A 510 2.85 -23.43 19.95
CA GLU A 510 1.88 -23.41 21.07
C GLU A 510 2.55 -23.63 22.44
N TRP A 511 3.66 -24.39 22.45
CA TRP A 511 4.44 -24.68 23.64
C TRP A 511 5.16 -23.45 24.20
N LEU A 512 5.54 -22.45 23.39
CA LEU A 512 6.27 -21.26 23.83
C LEU A 512 5.59 -20.53 25.00
N SER A 513 4.26 -20.49 24.97
CA SER A 513 3.43 -19.81 25.97
C SER A 513 3.15 -20.63 27.24
N LEU A 514 3.46 -21.93 27.22
CA LEU A 514 3.23 -22.85 28.33
C LEU A 514 4.39 -22.81 29.32
N PRO A 515 4.15 -23.06 30.61
CA PRO A 515 5.24 -23.19 31.58
C PRO A 515 6.13 -24.40 31.23
N GLU A 516 7.43 -24.24 31.45
CA GLU A 516 8.43 -25.32 31.35
C GLU A 516 8.03 -26.53 32.23
N ARG A 517 8.18 -27.74 31.69
CA ARG A 517 7.67 -28.97 32.35
C ARG A 517 8.75 -29.77 33.07
N ASP A 518 9.93 -29.89 32.51
CA ASP A 518 10.96 -30.88 32.89
C ASP A 518 12.32 -30.27 33.26
N GLN A 519 12.40 -28.94 33.42
CA GLN A 519 13.62 -28.23 33.83
C GLN A 519 14.83 -28.50 32.91
N ARG A 520 14.56 -28.86 31.65
CA ARG A 520 15.60 -29.12 30.64
C ARG A 520 16.31 -27.81 30.34
N LYS A 521 17.64 -27.83 30.39
CA LYS A 521 18.49 -26.69 30.02
C LYS A 521 19.17 -26.99 28.69
N PRO A 522 18.51 -26.72 27.54
CA PRO A 522 19.19 -26.84 26.25
C PRO A 522 20.29 -25.77 26.14
N ASP A 523 21.30 -26.05 25.31
CA ASP A 523 22.37 -25.09 25.02
C ASP A 523 21.83 -23.92 24.17
N VAL A 524 20.83 -24.20 23.32
CA VAL A 524 20.25 -23.23 22.40
C VAL A 524 18.75 -23.45 22.20
N VAL A 525 18.02 -22.35 22.02
CA VAL A 525 16.62 -22.38 21.56
C VAL A 525 16.52 -21.80 20.16
N VAL A 526 15.78 -22.46 19.29
CA VAL A 526 15.49 -21.95 17.95
C VAL A 526 13.99 -21.78 17.80
N VAL A 527 13.56 -20.58 17.39
CA VAL A 527 12.17 -20.29 17.03
C VAL A 527 12.13 -20.06 15.52
N ASP A 528 11.70 -21.09 14.80
CA ASP A 528 11.62 -21.08 13.33
C ASP A 528 10.20 -20.77 12.88
N GLU A 529 10.07 -20.00 11.80
CA GLU A 529 8.83 -19.44 11.26
C GLU A 529 8.08 -18.48 12.24
N SER A 530 7.03 -17.83 11.73
CA SER A 530 6.25 -16.87 12.52
C SER A 530 5.54 -17.54 13.71
N PHE A 531 5.90 -17.10 14.90
CA PHE A 531 5.41 -17.57 16.21
C PHE A 531 4.34 -16.67 16.83
N ARG A 532 3.99 -15.56 16.14
CA ARG A 532 3.12 -14.50 16.65
C ARG A 532 1.80 -15.05 17.21
N ASP A 533 1.11 -15.84 16.40
CA ASP A 533 -0.23 -16.33 16.71
C ASP A 533 -0.25 -17.22 17.98
N ALA A 534 0.88 -17.85 18.32
CA ALA A 534 1.01 -18.66 19.53
C ALA A 534 1.09 -17.83 20.83
N LEU A 535 1.58 -16.58 20.73
CA LEU A 535 1.72 -15.65 21.86
C LEU A 535 0.55 -14.67 21.98
N GLU A 536 -0.29 -14.53 20.96
CA GLU A 536 -1.46 -13.66 21.03
C GLU A 536 -2.59 -14.28 21.87
N ARG A 537 -3.30 -13.43 22.60
CA ARG A 537 -4.51 -13.83 23.35
C ARG A 537 -5.59 -12.79 23.12
N ARG A 538 -6.74 -13.25 22.66
CA ARG A 538 -7.90 -12.40 22.35
C ARG A 538 -9.12 -12.83 23.14
N LYS A 539 -9.90 -11.87 23.61
CA LYS A 539 -11.21 -12.08 24.24
C LYS A 539 -12.21 -11.04 23.75
N SER A 540 -13.49 -11.38 23.80
CA SER A 540 -14.58 -10.46 23.50
C SER A 540 -15.75 -10.70 24.45
N TRP A 541 -16.46 -9.64 24.80
CA TRP A 541 -17.62 -9.67 25.69
C TRP A 541 -18.78 -8.89 25.09
N GLU A 542 -20.00 -9.39 25.28
CA GLU A 542 -21.22 -8.67 24.94
C GLU A 542 -21.45 -7.54 25.94
N ILE A 543 -21.71 -6.32 25.46
CA ILE A 543 -21.94 -5.17 26.35
C ILE A 543 -23.15 -5.40 27.24
N ALA A 544 -24.21 -6.06 26.72
CA ALA A 544 -25.42 -6.37 27.49
C ALA A 544 -25.12 -7.22 28.74
N ASP A 545 -24.26 -8.23 28.60
CA ASP A 545 -23.88 -9.11 29.72
C ASP A 545 -23.15 -8.35 30.82
N LEU A 546 -22.18 -7.50 30.42
CA LEU A 546 -21.39 -6.68 31.34
C LEU A 546 -22.24 -5.59 32.00
N PHE A 547 -23.14 -4.93 31.26
CA PHE A 547 -24.05 -3.92 31.81
C PHE A 547 -24.93 -4.49 32.90
N ALA A 548 -25.49 -5.67 32.66
CA ALA A 548 -26.34 -6.33 33.63
C ALA A 548 -25.55 -6.96 34.80
N ALA A 549 -24.21 -6.82 34.85
CA ALA A 549 -23.37 -7.34 35.94
C ALA A 549 -23.13 -6.32 37.07
N GLY A 550 -23.35 -5.02 36.85
CA GLY A 550 -23.30 -4.01 37.93
C GLY A 550 -22.86 -2.61 37.50
N SER A 551 -22.83 -1.68 38.45
CA SER A 551 -22.40 -0.29 38.22
C SER A 551 -20.91 -0.18 37.89
N LEU A 552 -20.04 -0.94 38.57
CA LEU A 552 -18.60 -0.99 38.29
C LEU A 552 -18.32 -1.30 36.81
N TYR A 553 -18.98 -2.32 36.27
CA TYR A 553 -18.83 -2.71 34.86
C TYR A 553 -19.26 -1.60 33.90
N ARG A 554 -20.38 -0.92 34.17
CA ARG A 554 -20.85 0.20 33.34
C ARG A 554 -19.85 1.35 33.30
N THR A 555 -19.29 1.71 34.45
CA THR A 555 -18.25 2.75 34.55
C THR A 555 -17.03 2.39 33.72
N LEU A 556 -16.54 1.15 33.85
CA LEU A 556 -15.37 0.68 33.10
C LEU A 556 -15.64 0.65 31.59
N ILE A 557 -16.83 0.25 31.15
CA ILE A 557 -17.21 0.25 29.73
C ILE A 557 -17.26 1.67 29.16
N ALA A 558 -17.81 2.63 29.90
CA ALA A 558 -17.77 4.04 29.50
C ALA A 558 -16.32 4.50 29.31
N GLY A 559 -15.43 4.15 30.26
CA GLY A 559 -14.01 4.45 30.13
C GLY A 559 -13.32 3.83 28.90
N VAL A 560 -13.71 2.61 28.52
CA VAL A 560 -13.23 1.99 27.26
C VAL A 560 -13.76 2.74 26.03
N ALA A 561 -15.03 3.15 26.03
CA ALA A 561 -15.66 3.83 24.90
C ALA A 561 -15.11 5.26 24.70
N ASP A 562 -14.85 5.97 25.79
CA ASP A 562 -14.35 7.35 25.79
C ASP A 562 -12.82 7.43 25.61
N GLY A 563 -12.13 6.28 25.57
CA GLY A 563 -10.69 6.20 25.38
C GLY A 563 -9.85 6.60 26.60
N ASN A 564 -10.45 6.70 27.79
CA ASN A 564 -9.81 7.11 29.05
C ASN A 564 -9.83 5.98 30.11
N LEU A 565 -9.85 4.71 29.68
CA LEU A 565 -9.97 3.53 30.55
C LEU A 565 -9.00 3.56 31.74
N ILE A 566 -7.73 3.93 31.53
CA ILE A 566 -6.73 3.92 32.60
C ILE A 566 -7.09 4.91 33.70
N GLU A 567 -7.50 6.13 33.35
CA GLU A 567 -7.93 7.17 34.30
C GLU A 567 -9.17 6.73 35.07
N VAL A 568 -10.13 6.12 34.38
CA VAL A 568 -11.39 5.64 34.98
C VAL A 568 -11.19 4.41 35.86
N ALA A 569 -10.35 3.46 35.44
CA ALA A 569 -10.17 2.17 36.12
C ALA A 569 -9.23 2.25 37.33
N THR A 570 -8.24 3.15 37.32
CA THR A 570 -7.23 3.28 38.40
C THR A 570 -7.85 3.49 39.78
N PRO A 571 -8.83 4.41 39.98
CA PRO A 571 -9.51 4.58 41.26
C PRO A 571 -10.33 3.36 41.70
N HIS A 572 -10.67 2.46 40.77
CA HIS A 572 -11.50 1.29 41.01
C HIS A 572 -10.70 -0.01 41.16
N LEU A 573 -9.36 0.01 41.12
CA LEU A 573 -8.52 -1.19 41.24
C LEU A 573 -8.84 -2.04 42.48
N ALA A 574 -9.01 -1.41 43.65
CA ALA A 574 -9.35 -2.13 44.88
C ALA A 574 -10.73 -2.81 44.80
N ALA A 575 -11.70 -2.19 44.12
CA ALA A 575 -13.02 -2.77 43.90
C ALA A 575 -12.99 -3.91 42.86
N ILE A 576 -12.13 -3.78 41.84
CA ILE A 576 -11.84 -4.83 40.86
C ILE A 576 -11.23 -6.06 41.57
N ASP A 577 -10.24 -5.84 42.43
CA ASP A 577 -9.60 -6.90 43.21
C ASP A 577 -10.60 -7.60 44.13
N ALA A 578 -11.39 -6.83 44.89
CA ALA A 578 -12.43 -7.38 45.75
C ALA A 578 -13.45 -8.23 44.96
N ALA A 579 -13.85 -7.80 43.75
CA ALA A 579 -14.76 -8.56 42.90
C ALA A 579 -14.13 -9.84 42.34
N ILE A 580 -12.84 -9.81 41.98
CA ILE A 580 -12.09 -10.99 41.51
C ILE A 580 -11.87 -11.99 42.65
N ASP A 581 -11.61 -11.52 43.86
CA ASP A 581 -11.32 -12.34 45.03
C ASP A 581 -12.58 -12.94 45.67
N ALA A 582 -13.73 -12.25 45.61
CA ALA A 582 -14.99 -12.72 46.16
C ALA A 582 -15.59 -13.92 45.41
N ALA A 583 -15.19 -14.12 44.16
CA ALA A 583 -15.64 -15.22 43.30
C ALA A 583 -14.43 -15.93 42.67
N PRO A 584 -13.65 -16.68 43.48
CA PRO A 584 -12.53 -17.44 42.95
C PRO A 584 -13.04 -18.45 41.94
N LEU A 585 -12.26 -18.66 40.88
CA LEU A 585 -12.61 -19.55 39.78
C LEU A 585 -13.01 -20.92 40.33
N SER A 586 -14.27 -21.33 40.15
CA SER A 586 -14.75 -22.62 40.64
C SER A 586 -13.99 -23.73 39.93
N LEU A 587 -13.04 -24.35 40.63
CA LEU A 587 -12.27 -25.45 40.06
C LEU A 587 -13.16 -26.69 40.01
N PRO A 588 -13.16 -27.42 38.88
CA PRO A 588 -13.88 -28.68 38.83
C PRO A 588 -13.32 -29.66 39.85
N ASP A 589 -14.20 -30.40 40.53
CA ASP A 589 -13.86 -31.46 41.49
C ASP A 589 -13.26 -32.68 40.77
N VAL A 590 -12.04 -32.49 40.27
CA VAL A 590 -11.30 -33.42 39.44
C VAL A 590 -9.92 -33.58 40.05
N HIS A 591 -9.51 -34.84 40.22
CA HIS A 591 -8.24 -35.21 40.82
C HIS A 591 -7.49 -36.24 39.96
N PRO A 592 -6.14 -36.33 40.08
CA PRO A 592 -5.31 -37.14 39.19
C PRO A 592 -5.65 -38.63 39.17
N GLU A 593 -6.20 -39.18 40.25
CA GLU A 593 -6.53 -40.62 40.37
C GLU A 593 -7.83 -41.01 39.66
N MET A 594 -8.70 -40.03 39.37
CA MET A 594 -10.00 -40.26 38.74
C MET A 594 -9.86 -40.93 37.37
N ASN A 595 -10.77 -41.85 37.01
CA ASN A 595 -10.71 -42.47 35.68
C ASN A 595 -11.03 -41.45 34.56
N PRO A 596 -10.61 -41.70 33.30
CA PRO A 596 -10.79 -40.73 32.21
C PRO A 596 -12.25 -40.32 31.95
N SER A 597 -13.18 -41.27 31.98
CA SER A 597 -14.60 -41.03 31.68
C SER A 597 -15.29 -40.19 32.77
N GLU A 598 -14.98 -40.45 34.04
CA GLU A 598 -15.50 -39.71 35.18
C GLU A 598 -14.93 -38.28 35.22
N ALA A 599 -13.62 -38.12 34.96
CA ALA A 599 -13.01 -36.81 34.84
C ALA A 599 -13.62 -36.01 33.68
N LEU A 600 -13.83 -36.65 32.52
CA LEU A 600 -14.50 -36.01 31.40
C LEU A 600 -15.94 -35.61 31.74
N ALA A 601 -16.73 -36.48 32.39
CA ALA A 601 -18.11 -36.18 32.76
C ALA A 601 -18.21 -34.96 33.68
N LYS A 602 -17.30 -34.83 34.65
CA LYS A 602 -17.24 -33.67 35.56
C LYS A 602 -16.75 -32.38 34.89
N ILE A 603 -15.98 -32.47 33.80
CA ILE A 603 -15.44 -31.31 33.09
C ILE A 603 -16.33 -30.88 31.92
N ALA A 604 -16.93 -31.83 31.20
CA ALA A 604 -17.68 -31.59 29.97
C ALA A 604 -18.95 -30.75 30.19
N GLY A 605 -19.49 -30.74 31.42
CA GLY A 605 -20.63 -29.91 31.83
C GLY A 605 -20.25 -28.55 32.44
N LEU A 606 -18.96 -28.19 32.49
CA LEU A 606 -18.54 -26.87 32.96
C LEU A 606 -18.89 -25.81 31.91
N GLU A 607 -20.06 -25.20 32.03
CA GLU A 607 -20.34 -23.95 31.36
C GLU A 607 -19.63 -22.80 32.09
N VAL A 608 -18.89 -21.99 31.34
CA VAL A 608 -18.36 -20.73 31.88
C VAL A 608 -19.56 -19.85 32.22
N SER A 609 -19.83 -19.68 33.51
CA SER A 609 -20.99 -18.93 33.98
C SER A 609 -20.96 -17.49 33.45
N ARG A 610 -22.11 -16.84 33.39
CA ARG A 610 -22.18 -15.41 33.03
C ARG A 610 -21.29 -14.56 33.95
N GLU A 611 -21.20 -14.93 35.23
CA GLU A 611 -20.34 -14.30 36.22
C GLU A 611 -18.85 -14.48 35.90
N ASP A 612 -18.41 -15.69 35.54
CA ASP A 612 -17.02 -15.95 35.12
C ASP A 612 -16.62 -15.17 33.86
N ARG A 613 -17.56 -15.01 32.91
CA ARG A 613 -17.34 -14.18 31.71
C ARG A 613 -17.12 -12.72 32.11
N CYS A 614 -17.94 -12.16 32.99
CA CYS A 614 -17.79 -10.80 33.49
C CYS A 614 -16.49 -10.61 34.30
N LEU A 615 -16.15 -11.54 35.19
CA LEU A 615 -14.88 -11.50 35.94
C LEU A 615 -13.66 -11.53 35.01
N SER A 616 -13.75 -12.26 33.89
CA SER A 616 -12.68 -12.27 32.90
C SER A 616 -12.47 -10.93 32.19
N PHE A 617 -13.50 -10.08 32.09
CA PHE A 617 -13.38 -8.69 31.64
C PHE A 617 -12.65 -7.84 32.69
N LEU A 618 -12.99 -7.98 33.97
CA LEU A 618 -12.28 -7.27 35.06
C LEU A 618 -10.78 -7.65 35.09
N ARG A 619 -10.44 -8.92 34.89
CA ARG A 619 -9.04 -9.39 34.76
C ARG A 619 -8.32 -8.75 33.56
N ALA A 620 -9.04 -8.51 32.46
CA ALA A 620 -8.47 -7.79 31.33
C ALA A 620 -8.21 -6.33 31.68
N VAL A 621 -9.19 -5.64 32.28
CA VAL A 621 -9.06 -4.24 32.72
C VAL A 621 -7.90 -4.07 33.71
N LYS A 622 -7.82 -4.93 34.73
CA LYS A 622 -6.73 -4.94 35.69
C LYS A 622 -5.37 -5.03 34.99
N ARG A 623 -5.22 -5.96 34.05
CA ARG A 623 -3.97 -6.09 33.27
C ARG A 623 -3.65 -4.83 32.47
N ALA A 624 -4.63 -4.26 31.77
CA ALA A 624 -4.44 -3.07 30.97
C ALA A 624 -3.95 -1.89 31.82
N VAL A 625 -4.48 -1.75 33.05
CA VAL A 625 -4.03 -0.75 34.02
C VAL A 625 -2.62 -1.04 34.54
N GLU A 626 -2.36 -2.27 35.00
CA GLU A 626 -1.06 -2.67 35.55
C GLU A 626 0.08 -2.59 34.52
N SER A 627 -0.22 -2.88 33.26
CA SER A 627 0.76 -2.87 32.17
C SER A 627 0.82 -1.51 31.45
N ASN A 628 -0.05 -0.56 31.84
CA ASN A 628 -0.22 0.73 31.17
C ASN A 628 -0.46 0.60 29.65
N GLU A 629 -1.37 -0.30 29.27
CA GLU A 629 -1.72 -0.63 27.88
C GLU A 629 -3.17 -0.19 27.58
N PRO A 630 -3.46 1.12 27.48
CA PRO A 630 -4.83 1.64 27.34
C PRO A 630 -5.55 1.10 26.10
N LEU A 631 -4.80 0.80 25.03
CA LEU A 631 -5.34 0.36 23.74
C LEU A 631 -5.50 -1.17 23.64
N SER A 632 -5.13 -1.92 24.68
CA SER A 632 -5.26 -3.39 24.72
C SER A 632 -6.72 -3.83 24.86
N ILE A 633 -7.60 -2.94 25.30
CA ILE A 633 -9.06 -3.13 25.41
C ILE A 633 -9.75 -2.03 24.60
N TRP A 634 -10.72 -2.39 23.78
CA TRP A 634 -11.44 -1.42 22.96
C TRP A 634 -12.89 -1.82 22.72
N HIS A 635 -13.69 -0.80 22.42
CA HIS A 635 -15.08 -0.93 22.05
C HIS A 635 -15.23 -0.99 20.52
N VAL A 636 -16.14 -1.85 20.04
CA VAL A 636 -16.58 -1.84 18.63
C VAL A 636 -18.07 -1.52 18.60
N GLU A 637 -18.40 -0.38 17.99
CA GLU A 637 -19.78 0.10 17.84
C GLU A 637 -20.65 -0.86 17.02
N LYS A 638 -21.95 -0.84 17.33
CA LYS A 638 -22.98 -1.64 16.66
C LYS A 638 -23.03 -1.31 15.16
N LYS A 639 -22.80 -2.31 14.31
CA LYS A 639 -23.17 -2.28 12.88
C LYS A 639 -24.42 -3.15 12.65
N LYS A 640 -25.18 -2.90 11.58
CA LYS A 640 -26.51 -3.49 11.28
C LYS A 640 -26.67 -5.02 11.50
N GLU A 641 -25.58 -5.79 11.56
CA GLU A 641 -25.57 -7.26 11.65
C GLU A 641 -24.92 -7.84 12.93
N TYR A 642 -24.36 -7.02 13.84
CA TYR A 642 -23.65 -7.53 15.05
C TYR A 642 -23.94 -6.68 16.30
N PRO A 643 -24.12 -7.29 17.48
CA PRO A 643 -24.23 -6.56 18.75
C PRO A 643 -22.92 -5.83 19.08
N ALA A 644 -23.02 -4.73 19.84
CA ALA A 644 -21.85 -3.98 20.30
C ALA A 644 -21.05 -4.81 21.32
N LYS A 645 -19.73 -4.88 21.13
CA LYS A 645 -18.83 -5.74 21.91
C LYS A 645 -17.64 -4.96 22.44
N ILE A 646 -17.14 -5.42 23.59
CA ILE A 646 -15.81 -5.05 24.08
C ILE A 646 -14.85 -6.16 23.67
N HIS A 647 -13.68 -5.76 23.17
CA HIS A 647 -12.61 -6.65 22.78
C HIS A 647 -11.38 -6.37 23.64
N ALA A 648 -10.59 -7.41 23.91
CA ALA A 648 -9.26 -7.26 24.46
C ALA A 648 -8.27 -8.16 23.74
N ALA A 649 -7.06 -7.67 23.53
CA ALA A 649 -5.96 -8.42 22.96
C ALA A 649 -4.66 -8.07 23.70
N HIS A 650 -3.84 -9.07 23.96
CA HIS A 650 -2.52 -8.90 24.57
C HIS A 650 -1.59 -10.03 24.12
N THR A 651 -0.30 -9.79 24.25
CA THR A 651 0.75 -10.79 24.03
C THR A 651 1.12 -11.45 25.35
N VAL A 652 1.37 -12.76 25.34
CA VAL A 652 1.96 -13.48 26.47
C VAL A 652 3.46 -13.67 26.26
N GLN A 653 4.21 -13.55 27.35
CA GLN A 653 5.65 -13.81 27.36
C GLN A 653 5.95 -15.29 27.05
N ILE A 654 7.13 -15.55 26.48
CA ILE A 654 7.66 -16.91 26.31
C ILE A 654 7.99 -17.46 27.70
N LYS A 655 7.28 -18.52 28.12
CA LYS A 655 7.39 -19.14 29.45
C LYS A 655 8.12 -20.48 29.44
N PHE A 656 8.14 -21.14 28.28
CA PHE A 656 8.72 -22.47 28.17
C PHE A 656 10.25 -22.44 28.17
N VAL A 657 10.82 -21.32 27.75
CA VAL A 657 12.26 -21.13 27.59
C VAL A 657 12.79 -20.34 28.79
N ALA A 658 13.83 -20.87 29.44
CA ALA A 658 14.49 -20.15 30.52
C ALA A 658 15.16 -18.87 30.02
N ALA A 659 15.05 -17.78 30.78
CA ALA A 659 15.50 -16.45 30.35
C ALA A 659 16.99 -16.34 29.97
N LYS A 660 17.84 -17.24 30.47
CA LYS A 660 19.29 -17.25 30.25
C LYS A 660 19.75 -18.07 29.04
N VAL A 661 18.83 -18.79 28.38
CA VAL A 661 19.18 -19.62 27.23
C VAL A 661 19.15 -18.76 25.97
N PRO A 662 20.20 -18.79 25.13
CA PRO A 662 20.29 -18.03 23.90
C PRO A 662 19.25 -18.46 22.87
N ARG A 663 18.67 -17.48 22.17
CA ARG A 663 17.56 -17.69 21.23
C ARG A 663 17.95 -17.27 19.82
N LEU A 664 17.68 -18.17 18.88
CA LEU A 664 17.76 -17.91 17.45
C LEU A 664 16.36 -17.83 16.86
N TYR A 665 15.98 -16.67 16.33
CA TYR A 665 14.75 -16.50 15.56
C TYR A 665 15.07 -16.64 14.07
N LEU A 666 14.30 -17.45 13.34
CA LEU A 666 14.57 -17.78 11.94
C LEU A 666 13.28 -17.73 11.12
N ASP A 667 13.08 -16.71 10.29
CA ASP A 667 11.95 -16.67 9.34
C ASP A 667 12.22 -15.64 8.23
N ALA A 668 11.77 -15.91 7.00
CA ALA A 668 11.71 -14.89 5.94
C ALA A 668 10.78 -13.71 6.31
N SER A 669 9.76 -13.95 7.15
CA SER A 669 8.76 -12.95 7.55
C SER A 669 9.05 -12.23 8.87
N LEU A 670 10.24 -12.44 9.49
CA LEU A 670 10.58 -11.81 10.77
C LEU A 670 10.44 -10.28 10.71
N GLN A 671 9.84 -9.73 11.75
CA GLN A 671 9.73 -8.29 11.95
C GLN A 671 10.47 -7.89 13.20
N ARG A 672 11.39 -6.93 13.05
CA ARG A 672 12.26 -6.47 14.13
C ARG A 672 11.47 -6.08 15.37
N ARG A 673 10.42 -5.25 15.23
CA ARG A 673 9.59 -4.79 16.35
C ARG A 673 8.92 -5.92 17.12
N ILE A 674 8.41 -6.94 16.42
CA ILE A 674 7.75 -8.10 17.04
C ILE A 674 8.77 -8.92 17.84
N VAL A 675 9.97 -9.14 17.28
CA VAL A 675 11.02 -9.87 17.98
C VAL A 675 11.56 -9.06 19.17
N ASP A 676 11.74 -7.75 19.01
CA ASP A 676 12.18 -6.85 20.09
C ASP A 676 11.23 -6.87 21.30
N THR A 677 9.91 -7.08 21.09
CA THR A 677 8.93 -7.21 22.19
C THR A 677 9.17 -8.45 23.07
N VAL A 678 9.76 -9.53 22.53
CA VAL A 678 9.97 -10.81 23.24
C VAL A 678 11.45 -11.13 23.55
N SER A 679 12.38 -10.55 22.78
CA SER A 679 13.83 -10.55 22.99
C SER A 679 14.38 -9.14 22.72
N PRO A 680 14.31 -8.23 23.70
CA PRO A 680 14.91 -6.90 23.55
C PRO A 680 16.43 -6.99 23.32
N GLY A 681 16.94 -6.24 22.34
CA GLY A 681 18.38 -6.18 22.04
C GLY A 681 18.91 -7.30 21.14
N VAL A 682 18.03 -8.00 20.42
CA VAL A 682 18.39 -9.06 19.47
C VAL A 682 19.28 -8.55 18.31
N GLU A 683 20.35 -9.28 17.98
CA GLU A 683 21.15 -9.05 16.77
C GLU A 683 20.29 -9.42 15.54
N PHE A 684 20.01 -8.47 14.64
CA PHE A 684 19.17 -8.71 13.47
C PHE A 684 20.01 -8.81 12.19
N VAL A 685 19.85 -9.90 11.43
CA VAL A 685 20.60 -10.17 10.20
C VAL A 685 19.63 -10.37 9.04
N ASP A 686 19.79 -9.58 7.99
CA ASP A 686 18.99 -9.63 6.77
C ASP A 686 19.74 -10.30 5.62
N ILE A 687 19.15 -11.37 5.07
CA ILE A 687 19.73 -12.15 3.97
C ILE A 687 18.70 -12.25 2.84
N ALA A 688 18.85 -11.37 1.86
CA ALA A 688 18.10 -11.44 0.62
C ALA A 688 18.76 -12.41 -0.36
N ALA A 689 18.01 -12.91 -1.34
CA ALA A 689 18.54 -13.78 -2.39
C ALA A 689 17.82 -13.52 -3.71
N ARG A 690 18.54 -13.64 -4.83
CA ARG A 690 17.95 -13.53 -6.16
C ARG A 690 17.02 -14.71 -6.44
N ARG A 691 15.84 -14.41 -6.97
CA ARG A 691 14.85 -15.39 -7.43
C ARG A 691 14.97 -15.52 -8.95
N ASN A 692 15.18 -16.73 -9.45
CA ASN A 692 15.23 -17.02 -10.88
C ASN A 692 13.81 -17.22 -11.44
N ALA A 693 13.13 -16.10 -11.71
CA ALA A 693 11.75 -16.09 -12.18
C ALA A 693 11.53 -15.04 -13.27
N HIS A 694 10.58 -15.33 -14.15
CA HIS A 694 9.96 -14.37 -15.07
C HIS A 694 8.57 -14.01 -14.55
N VAL A 695 8.35 -12.76 -14.17
CA VAL A 695 7.16 -12.28 -13.45
C VAL A 695 6.28 -11.45 -14.37
N VAL A 696 5.09 -11.95 -14.64
CA VAL A 696 4.01 -11.20 -15.31
C VAL A 696 3.01 -10.76 -14.24
N GLN A 697 2.85 -9.45 -14.07
CA GLN A 697 2.02 -8.89 -13.00
C GLN A 697 0.89 -8.03 -13.54
N VAL A 698 -0.30 -8.26 -13.01
CA VAL A 698 -1.49 -7.46 -13.27
C VAL A 698 -1.39 -6.14 -12.49
N ALA A 699 -1.49 -5.00 -13.18
CA ALA A 699 -1.28 -3.68 -12.59
C ALA A 699 -2.58 -2.90 -12.27
N ASP A 700 -3.69 -3.21 -12.95
CA ASP A 700 -4.93 -2.44 -12.94
C ASP A 700 -5.93 -2.86 -11.85
N THR A 701 -5.66 -3.96 -11.13
CA THR A 701 -6.56 -4.43 -10.07
C THR A 701 -5.81 -5.00 -8.87
N ALA A 702 -6.33 -4.69 -7.68
CA ALA A 702 -5.90 -5.33 -6.44
C ALA A 702 -6.43 -6.77 -6.30
N LEU A 703 -7.46 -7.12 -7.08
CA LEU A 703 -8.16 -8.41 -7.05
C LEU A 703 -8.49 -8.87 -5.61
N ALA A 704 -9.19 -8.01 -4.87
CA ALA A 704 -9.54 -8.27 -3.47
C ALA A 704 -10.48 -9.48 -3.31
N GLY A 705 -10.39 -10.16 -2.16
CA GLY A 705 -11.13 -11.40 -1.91
C GLY A 705 -12.66 -11.29 -2.06
N TRP A 706 -13.27 -10.15 -1.73
CA TRP A 706 -14.72 -9.94 -1.92
C TRP A 706 -15.12 -9.93 -3.40
N ARG A 707 -14.25 -9.46 -4.31
CA ARG A 707 -14.49 -9.46 -5.76
C ARG A 707 -14.47 -10.89 -6.31
N LEU A 708 -13.64 -11.76 -5.74
CA LEU A 708 -13.64 -13.20 -6.03
C LEU A 708 -14.89 -13.90 -5.46
N LYS A 709 -15.41 -13.45 -4.32
CA LYS A 709 -16.63 -14.01 -3.69
C LYS A 709 -17.94 -13.58 -4.37
N ALA A 710 -18.00 -12.33 -4.83
CA ALA A 710 -19.16 -11.82 -5.54
C ALA A 710 -19.31 -12.44 -6.96
N ASP A 711 -18.24 -13.06 -7.48
CA ASP A 711 -18.12 -13.66 -8.82
C ASP A 711 -18.79 -12.84 -9.94
N ASN A 712 -18.67 -11.51 -9.86
CA ASN A 712 -19.22 -10.60 -10.85
C ASN A 712 -18.63 -10.93 -12.24
N ASP A 713 -19.51 -11.11 -13.23
CA ASP A 713 -19.16 -11.39 -14.64
C ASP A 713 -18.29 -12.64 -14.88
N HIS A 714 -18.50 -13.73 -14.14
CA HIS A 714 -17.78 -15.00 -14.32
C HIS A 714 -16.24 -14.87 -14.21
N LEU A 715 -15.76 -13.96 -13.36
CA LEU A 715 -14.34 -13.74 -13.12
C LEU A 715 -13.58 -15.05 -12.84
N SER A 716 -14.18 -15.96 -12.07
CA SER A 716 -13.59 -17.26 -11.78
C SER A 716 -13.42 -18.11 -13.04
N SER A 717 -14.39 -18.08 -13.97
CA SER A 717 -14.26 -18.77 -15.27
C SER A 717 -13.14 -18.19 -16.13
N ARG A 718 -12.91 -16.87 -16.07
CA ARG A 718 -11.79 -16.20 -16.76
C ARG A 718 -10.43 -16.75 -16.28
N ILE A 719 -10.29 -16.90 -14.96
CA ILE A 719 -9.06 -17.41 -14.33
C ILE A 719 -8.89 -18.91 -14.63
N ILE A 720 -9.97 -19.71 -14.55
CA ILE A 720 -9.94 -21.14 -14.84
C ILE A 720 -9.58 -21.40 -16.30
N GLU A 721 -10.12 -20.63 -17.24
CA GLU A 721 -9.74 -20.69 -18.65
C GLU A 721 -8.26 -20.42 -18.83
N PHE A 722 -7.74 -19.35 -18.23
CA PHE A 722 -6.32 -19.01 -18.30
C PHE A 722 -5.43 -20.14 -17.79
N VAL A 723 -5.76 -20.73 -16.64
CA VAL A 723 -5.02 -21.86 -16.06
C VAL A 723 -5.11 -23.09 -16.97
N THR A 724 -6.27 -23.38 -17.54
CA THR A 724 -6.49 -24.49 -18.47
C THR A 724 -5.66 -24.32 -19.74
N ARG A 725 -5.59 -23.10 -20.27
CA ARG A 725 -4.77 -22.75 -21.42
C ARG A 725 -3.28 -22.94 -21.12
N LYS A 726 -2.80 -22.48 -19.96
CA LYS A 726 -1.42 -22.68 -19.51
C LYS A 726 -1.07 -24.15 -19.25
N ALA A 727 -2.00 -24.93 -18.72
CA ALA A 727 -1.84 -26.38 -18.58
C ALA A 727 -1.74 -27.10 -19.94
N GLY A 728 -2.41 -26.58 -20.97
CA GLY A 728 -2.27 -27.08 -22.35
C GLY A 728 -0.90 -26.79 -22.96
N GLU A 729 -0.29 -25.66 -22.65
CA GLU A 729 1.07 -25.29 -23.09
C GLU A 729 2.14 -26.09 -22.32
N ASN A 730 2.01 -26.16 -20.99
CA ASN A 730 2.87 -26.94 -20.11
C ASN A 730 2.04 -27.49 -18.94
N PRO A 731 1.82 -28.82 -18.84
CA PRO A 731 0.96 -29.42 -17.81
C PRO A 731 1.55 -29.30 -16.39
N ASN A 732 2.85 -29.01 -16.25
CA ASN A 732 3.54 -28.92 -14.97
C ASN A 732 3.38 -27.53 -14.33
N GLY A 733 2.13 -27.18 -14.03
CA GLY A 733 1.73 -25.89 -13.48
C GLY A 733 1.22 -25.95 -12.05
N SER A 734 1.03 -24.78 -11.47
CA SER A 734 0.41 -24.64 -10.16
C SER A 734 -0.46 -23.39 -10.04
N ILE A 735 -1.41 -23.42 -9.11
CA ILE A 735 -2.24 -22.27 -8.75
C ILE A 735 -2.26 -22.10 -7.23
N ILE A 736 -2.17 -20.84 -6.81
CA ILE A 736 -2.32 -20.44 -5.42
C ILE A 736 -3.47 -19.44 -5.32
N ALA A 737 -4.47 -19.75 -4.51
CA ALA A 737 -5.66 -18.92 -4.33
C ALA A 737 -6.17 -18.98 -2.88
N SER A 738 -7.26 -18.27 -2.56
CA SER A 738 -7.89 -18.41 -1.24
C SER A 738 -8.55 -19.78 -1.06
N LYS A 739 -8.62 -20.26 0.19
CA LYS A 739 -9.25 -21.54 0.52
C LYS A 739 -10.70 -21.62 0.03
N ASP A 740 -11.46 -20.54 0.23
CA ASP A 740 -12.86 -20.44 -0.18
C ASP A 740 -13.00 -20.57 -1.72
N TRP A 741 -12.10 -19.94 -2.48
CA TRP A 741 -12.14 -19.98 -3.93
C TRP A 741 -11.79 -21.37 -4.47
N LEU A 742 -10.76 -22.03 -3.91
CA LEU A 742 -10.42 -23.40 -4.30
C LEU A 742 -11.51 -24.40 -3.91
N ALA A 743 -12.17 -24.22 -2.77
CA ALA A 743 -13.31 -25.07 -2.40
C ALA A 743 -14.47 -24.94 -3.38
N ALA A 744 -14.73 -23.73 -3.89
CA ALA A 744 -15.81 -23.46 -4.83
C ALA A 744 -15.48 -23.85 -6.29
N HIS A 745 -14.22 -23.72 -6.72
CA HIS A 745 -13.84 -23.80 -8.14
C HIS A 745 -12.71 -24.77 -8.46
N GLY A 746 -12.03 -25.32 -7.45
CA GLY A 746 -10.84 -26.16 -7.63
C GLY A 746 -11.11 -27.45 -8.42
N SER A 747 -12.33 -27.97 -8.38
CA SER A 747 -12.75 -29.15 -9.18
C SER A 747 -12.85 -28.87 -10.68
N ARG A 748 -12.97 -27.60 -11.08
CA ARG A 748 -13.02 -27.16 -12.50
C ARG A 748 -11.63 -26.99 -13.11
N LEU A 749 -10.57 -27.01 -12.29
CA LEU A 749 -9.19 -26.87 -12.76
C LEU A 749 -8.68 -28.20 -13.33
N PRO A 750 -7.73 -28.17 -14.28
CA PRO A 750 -7.12 -29.39 -14.80
C PRO A 750 -6.44 -30.20 -13.68
N SER A 751 -6.62 -31.52 -13.69
CA SER A 751 -6.07 -32.42 -12.66
C SER A 751 -4.53 -32.46 -12.62
N CYS A 752 -3.86 -32.06 -13.71
CA CYS A 752 -2.41 -31.92 -13.77
C CYS A 752 -1.87 -30.69 -13.03
N VAL A 753 -2.72 -29.68 -12.79
CA VAL A 753 -2.32 -28.43 -12.13
C VAL A 753 -2.41 -28.61 -10.61
N LYS A 754 -1.27 -28.38 -9.94
CA LYS A 754 -1.18 -28.49 -8.49
C LYS A 754 -1.87 -27.29 -7.83
N GLN A 755 -2.57 -27.52 -6.72
CA GLN A 755 -3.35 -26.48 -6.05
C GLN A 755 -2.85 -26.28 -4.63
N ALA A 756 -2.70 -25.02 -4.20
CA ALA A 756 -2.41 -24.69 -2.81
C ALA A 756 -3.15 -23.40 -2.39
N HIS A 757 -3.38 -23.21 -1.10
CA HIS A 757 -4.02 -22.00 -0.59
C HIS A 757 -3.14 -21.21 0.38
N TYR A 758 -3.38 -19.90 0.41
CA TYR A 758 -2.84 -19.02 1.45
C TYR A 758 -3.14 -19.58 2.85
N GLY A 759 -2.19 -19.46 3.77
CA GLY A 759 -2.28 -19.99 5.13
C GLY A 759 -1.92 -21.47 5.29
N ALA A 760 -1.83 -22.25 4.21
CA ALA A 760 -1.39 -23.65 4.24
C ALA A 760 -0.16 -23.93 3.37
N LEU A 761 0.62 -22.89 3.06
CA LEU A 761 1.78 -23.00 2.16
C LEU A 761 2.97 -23.72 2.80
N ARG A 762 3.08 -23.71 4.14
CA ARG A 762 4.22 -24.24 4.91
C ARG A 762 4.31 -25.77 4.85
N GLY A 763 5.47 -26.30 4.46
CA GLY A 763 5.74 -27.75 4.35
C GLY A 763 5.28 -28.41 3.05
N LEU A 764 4.74 -27.67 2.07
CA LEU A 764 4.37 -28.21 0.76
C LEU A 764 5.59 -28.25 -0.18
N ASN A 765 6.15 -29.44 -0.41
CA ASN A 765 7.17 -29.67 -1.45
C ASN A 765 6.56 -29.92 -2.84
N GLU A 766 5.24 -30.12 -2.93
CA GLU A 766 4.56 -30.53 -4.16
C GLU A 766 4.72 -29.51 -5.29
N LEU A 767 4.83 -28.22 -4.97
CA LEU A 767 4.96 -27.12 -5.93
C LEU A 767 6.38 -26.92 -6.47
N GLU A 768 7.39 -27.56 -5.86
CA GLU A 768 8.80 -27.37 -6.23
C GLU A 768 9.08 -27.73 -7.69
N ALA A 769 8.43 -28.78 -8.19
CA ALA A 769 8.65 -29.23 -9.56
C ALA A 769 7.93 -28.36 -10.60
N ALA A 770 6.97 -27.50 -10.21
CA ALA A 770 6.19 -26.72 -11.17
C ALA A 770 7.07 -25.69 -11.91
N ASP A 771 6.79 -25.51 -13.19
CA ASP A 771 7.50 -24.58 -14.08
C ASP A 771 6.86 -23.18 -14.09
N TRP A 772 5.56 -23.12 -13.77
CA TRP A 772 4.82 -21.88 -13.66
C TRP A 772 3.80 -21.90 -12.51
N VAL A 773 3.45 -20.72 -12.01
CA VAL A 773 2.42 -20.53 -10.98
C VAL A 773 1.49 -19.37 -11.33
N VAL A 774 0.20 -19.54 -11.06
CA VAL A 774 -0.78 -18.45 -11.06
C VAL A 774 -1.14 -18.12 -9.62
N VAL A 775 -0.89 -16.88 -9.21
CA VAL A 775 -1.23 -16.38 -7.87
C VAL A 775 -2.47 -15.49 -7.97
N VAL A 776 -3.56 -15.95 -7.39
CA VAL A 776 -4.89 -15.33 -7.51
C VAL A 776 -5.18 -14.45 -6.30
N GLY A 777 -5.20 -13.14 -6.54
CA GLY A 777 -5.54 -12.14 -5.53
C GLY A 777 -4.40 -11.86 -4.56
N ARG A 778 -4.75 -11.25 -3.43
CA ARG A 778 -3.83 -10.98 -2.31
C ARG A 778 -4.49 -11.29 -0.97
N ASN A 779 -3.71 -11.78 -0.01
CA ASN A 779 -4.18 -12.01 1.36
C ASN A 779 -4.20 -10.69 2.15
N GLU A 780 -5.23 -9.87 1.96
CA GLU A 780 -5.38 -8.60 2.69
C GLU A 780 -6.40 -8.74 3.81
N PRO A 781 -5.97 -8.71 5.09
CA PRO A 781 -6.90 -8.65 6.21
C PRO A 781 -7.63 -7.30 6.22
N PRO A 782 -8.87 -7.24 6.74
CA PRO A 782 -9.55 -5.97 6.93
C PRO A 782 -8.80 -5.11 7.96
N PRO A 783 -8.92 -3.76 7.91
CA PRO A 783 -8.15 -2.88 8.78
C PRO A 783 -8.22 -3.20 10.28
N TRP A 784 -9.43 -3.47 10.78
CA TRP A 784 -9.64 -3.86 12.18
C TRP A 784 -8.92 -5.15 12.57
N GLY A 785 -8.66 -6.05 11.61
CA GLY A 785 -7.92 -7.29 11.84
C GLY A 785 -6.44 -7.02 12.08
N VAL A 786 -5.87 -6.05 11.34
CA VAL A 786 -4.49 -5.57 11.53
C VAL A 786 -4.37 -4.83 12.86
N GLU A 787 -5.31 -3.94 13.15
CA GLU A 787 -5.35 -3.19 14.42
C GLU A 787 -5.48 -4.12 15.62
N SER A 788 -6.31 -5.16 15.52
CA SER A 788 -6.46 -6.15 16.60
C SER A 788 -5.15 -6.87 16.90
N ILE A 789 -4.30 -7.11 15.89
CA ILE A 789 -2.97 -7.68 16.08
C ILE A 789 -2.06 -6.60 16.68
N ALA A 790 -2.05 -5.38 16.13
CA ALA A 790 -1.21 -4.29 16.60
C ALA A 790 -1.46 -3.96 18.08
N ARG A 791 -2.73 -3.94 18.50
CA ARG A 791 -3.13 -3.77 19.91
C ARG A 791 -2.61 -4.89 20.81
N ALA A 792 -2.49 -6.12 20.32
CA ALA A 792 -1.94 -7.20 21.13
C ALA A 792 -0.45 -7.00 21.44
N TRP A 793 0.30 -6.39 20.53
CA TRP A 793 1.76 -6.28 20.59
C TRP A 793 2.27 -4.92 21.07
N PHE A 794 1.56 -3.84 20.76
CA PHE A 794 2.06 -2.47 20.88
C PHE A 794 1.11 -1.54 21.65
N ALA A 795 0.12 -2.06 22.36
CA ALA A 795 -0.87 -1.23 23.08
C ALA A 795 -0.28 -0.31 24.16
N GLY A 796 0.90 -0.64 24.70
CA GLY A 796 1.63 0.18 25.67
C GLY A 796 2.70 1.08 25.06
N ASP A 797 2.94 0.99 23.75
CA ASP A 797 4.00 1.78 23.11
C ASP A 797 3.58 3.25 22.97
N ALA A 798 4.51 4.15 23.29
CA ALA A 798 4.29 5.58 23.09
C ALA A 798 3.97 5.91 21.62
N GLY A 799 2.98 6.79 21.42
CA GLY A 799 2.55 7.25 20.09
C GLY A 799 1.88 6.18 19.22
N PHE A 800 1.41 5.05 19.79
CA PHE A 800 0.62 4.06 19.06
C PHE A 800 -0.78 4.59 18.72
N GLU A 801 -1.06 4.67 17.43
CA GLU A 801 -2.33 5.16 16.90
C GLU A 801 -3.03 4.08 16.04
N VAL A 802 -4.35 4.04 16.16
CA VAL A 802 -5.24 3.03 15.57
C VAL A 802 -6.31 3.73 14.73
N GLY A 803 -6.77 3.09 13.65
CA GLY A 803 -7.88 3.60 12.83
C GLY A 803 -7.47 4.44 11.62
N THR A 804 -6.23 4.94 11.54
CA THR A 804 -5.84 5.82 10.43
C THR A 804 -5.31 5.05 9.24
N VAL A 805 -6.22 4.81 8.29
CA VAL A 805 -5.94 4.13 7.01
C VAL A 805 -6.06 5.11 5.87
N THR A 806 -5.04 5.21 5.05
CA THR A 806 -5.02 6.04 3.86
C THR A 806 -4.95 5.21 2.59
N ARG A 807 -5.35 5.83 1.48
CA ARG A 807 -5.16 5.30 0.13
C ARG A 807 -3.98 6.03 -0.49
N GLU A 808 -2.84 5.34 -0.55
CA GLU A 808 -1.63 5.87 -1.16
C GLU A 808 -1.56 5.47 -2.63
N GLN A 809 -1.10 6.39 -3.47
CA GLN A 809 -0.65 6.06 -4.83
C GLN A 809 0.83 5.72 -4.78
N SER A 810 1.22 4.61 -5.39
CA SER A 810 2.62 4.24 -5.57
C SER A 810 2.88 3.76 -7.00
N ALA A 811 4.13 3.83 -7.43
CA ALA A 811 4.55 3.27 -8.70
C ALA A 811 4.88 1.77 -8.54
N LEU A 812 4.30 0.93 -9.41
CA LEU A 812 4.75 -0.43 -9.66
C LEU A 812 5.65 -0.38 -10.90
N VAL A 813 6.94 -0.69 -10.73
CA VAL A 813 7.96 -0.55 -11.78
C VAL A 813 8.45 -1.94 -12.18
N ALA A 814 8.37 -2.25 -13.47
CA ALA A 814 8.94 -3.46 -14.04
C ALA A 814 10.42 -3.31 -14.42
N ARG A 815 11.12 -4.43 -14.57
CA ARG A 815 12.55 -4.45 -14.92
C ARG A 815 12.85 -3.83 -16.29
N ASN A 816 11.88 -3.87 -17.19
CA ASN A 816 11.97 -3.25 -18.51
C ASN A 816 11.77 -1.71 -18.47
N GLY A 817 11.49 -1.13 -17.30
CA GLY A 817 11.22 0.29 -17.09
C GLY A 817 9.74 0.69 -17.16
N ASP A 818 8.84 -0.22 -17.56
CA ASP A 818 7.40 0.05 -17.58
C ASP A 818 6.92 0.36 -16.17
N THR A 819 6.05 1.37 -16.04
CA THR A 819 5.55 1.83 -14.74
C THR A 819 4.04 1.95 -14.74
N ALA A 820 3.39 1.44 -13.70
CA ALA A 820 1.98 1.61 -13.45
C ALA A 820 1.73 2.34 -12.12
N THR A 821 0.75 3.24 -12.09
CA THR A 821 0.32 3.88 -10.84
C THR A 821 -0.73 3.00 -10.18
N ILE A 822 -0.46 2.56 -8.95
CA ILE A 822 -1.32 1.67 -8.19
C ILE A 822 -1.80 2.35 -6.91
N THR A 823 -3.04 2.05 -6.50
CA THR A 823 -3.58 2.50 -5.22
C THR A 823 -3.50 1.37 -4.19
N ARG A 824 -2.88 1.65 -3.04
CA ARG A 824 -2.76 0.69 -1.94
C ARG A 824 -3.37 1.22 -0.65
N THR A 825 -3.85 0.30 0.16
CA THR A 825 -4.19 0.57 1.56
C THR A 825 -2.87 0.67 2.34
N ALA A 826 -2.68 1.75 3.07
CA ALA A 826 -1.55 1.96 3.98
C ALA A 826 -2.08 2.44 5.34
N PHE A 827 -1.40 2.06 6.41
CA PHE A 827 -1.63 2.61 7.74
C PHE A 827 -0.65 3.76 8.00
N GLU A 828 -1.13 4.84 8.61
CA GLU A 828 -0.25 5.95 9.01
C GLU A 828 0.70 5.50 10.13
N ASP A 829 0.22 4.70 11.09
CA ASP A 829 1.07 4.10 12.10
C ASP A 829 1.92 2.97 11.50
N ARG A 830 3.24 3.13 11.60
CA ARG A 830 4.23 2.19 11.05
C ARG A 830 4.09 0.78 11.64
N ARG A 831 3.66 0.60 12.89
CA ARG A 831 3.45 -0.73 13.50
C ARG A 831 2.30 -1.47 12.85
N CYS A 832 1.19 -0.79 12.61
CA CYS A 832 0.05 -1.35 11.86
C CYS A 832 0.46 -1.67 10.41
N GLN A 833 1.22 -0.77 9.78
CA GLN A 833 1.73 -0.98 8.42
C GLN A 833 2.67 -2.18 8.33
N GLU A 834 3.56 -2.37 9.31
CA GLU A 834 4.43 -3.55 9.40
C GLU A 834 3.60 -4.82 9.52
N ILE A 835 2.60 -4.87 10.40
CA ILE A 835 1.74 -6.04 10.53
C ILE A 835 1.03 -6.35 9.21
N LEU A 836 0.49 -5.34 8.52
CA LEU A 836 -0.12 -5.51 7.21
C LEU A 836 0.88 -6.09 6.20
N GLU A 837 2.10 -5.54 6.13
CA GLU A 837 3.19 -6.03 5.27
C GLU A 837 3.56 -7.50 5.57
N SER A 838 3.54 -7.89 6.85
CA SER A 838 3.81 -9.28 7.27
C SER A 838 2.73 -10.26 6.83
N ILE A 839 1.49 -9.81 6.64
CA ILE A 839 0.36 -10.67 6.29
C ILE A 839 0.13 -10.67 4.78
N ARG A 840 0.27 -9.52 4.11
CA ARG A 840 -0.13 -9.35 2.72
C ARG A 840 1.04 -9.55 1.75
N GLU A 841 2.12 -8.80 1.93
CA GLU A 841 3.31 -8.82 1.08
C GLU A 841 4.13 -10.10 1.33
N GLN A 842 4.39 -10.43 2.59
CA GLN A 842 5.17 -11.62 2.93
C GLN A 842 4.45 -12.93 2.60
N GLU A 843 3.14 -13.04 2.81
CA GLU A 843 2.39 -14.24 2.43
C GLU A 843 2.39 -14.45 0.90
N SER A 844 2.28 -13.36 0.13
CA SER A 844 2.36 -13.40 -1.34
C SER A 844 3.77 -13.79 -1.81
N LEU A 845 4.82 -13.29 -1.15
CA LEU A 845 6.20 -13.72 -1.38
C LEU A 845 6.41 -15.20 -1.02
N GLN A 846 5.85 -15.65 0.11
CA GLN A 846 5.92 -17.05 0.52
C GLN A 846 5.21 -17.98 -0.45
N ALA A 847 4.12 -17.53 -1.07
CA ALA A 847 3.38 -18.26 -2.11
C ALA A 847 4.25 -18.50 -3.35
N VAL A 848 4.88 -17.46 -3.88
CA VAL A 848 5.76 -17.59 -5.06
C VAL A 848 7.03 -18.37 -4.76
N ASP A 849 7.60 -18.23 -3.55
CA ASP A 849 8.81 -18.95 -3.15
C ASP A 849 8.60 -20.46 -3.01
N ARG A 850 7.34 -20.96 -3.03
CA ARG A 850 7.07 -22.42 -3.11
C ARG A 850 7.59 -23.05 -4.39
N LEU A 851 7.79 -22.27 -5.45
CA LEU A 851 8.46 -22.72 -6.66
C LEU A 851 9.97 -22.93 -6.49
N ARG A 852 10.54 -22.64 -5.31
CA ARG A 852 11.99 -22.70 -5.03
C ARG A 852 12.84 -21.93 -6.03
N LEU A 853 12.41 -20.71 -6.33
CA LEU A 853 12.99 -19.83 -7.36
C LEU A 853 14.49 -19.57 -7.16
N ILE A 854 14.98 -19.60 -5.92
CA ILE A 854 16.40 -19.41 -5.60
C ILE A 854 17.26 -20.53 -6.18
N HIS A 855 16.79 -21.78 -6.12
CA HIS A 855 17.54 -22.96 -6.57
C HIS A 855 17.12 -23.45 -7.96
N ALA A 856 16.25 -22.70 -8.65
CA ALA A 856 15.74 -23.10 -9.96
C ALA A 856 16.85 -23.00 -11.02
N THR A 857 17.16 -24.13 -11.67
CA THR A 857 18.16 -24.23 -12.74
C THR A 857 17.73 -23.53 -14.02
N LYS A 858 16.42 -23.41 -14.24
CA LYS A 858 15.79 -22.65 -15.33
C LYS A 858 14.84 -21.60 -14.76
N PRO A 859 14.66 -20.45 -15.44
CA PRO A 859 13.71 -19.43 -15.01
C PRO A 859 12.29 -20.00 -15.01
N LYS A 860 11.55 -19.76 -13.92
CA LYS A 860 10.14 -20.18 -13.77
C LYS A 860 9.21 -19.00 -13.98
N THR A 861 8.02 -19.23 -14.53
CA THR A 861 7.08 -18.15 -14.84
C THR A 861 6.07 -17.92 -13.71
N ILE A 862 5.88 -16.67 -13.30
CA ILE A 862 4.93 -16.28 -12.25
C ILE A 862 3.90 -15.34 -12.86
N TYR A 863 2.62 -15.72 -12.75
CA TYR A 863 1.50 -14.86 -13.10
C TYR A 863 0.86 -14.33 -11.82
N LEU A 864 1.13 -13.07 -11.48
CA LEU A 864 0.59 -12.41 -10.28
C LEU A 864 -0.64 -11.60 -10.66
N LEU A 865 -1.84 -12.10 -10.32
CA LEU A 865 -3.11 -11.49 -10.72
C LEU A 865 -3.55 -10.32 -9.81
N CYS A 866 -2.60 -9.67 -9.13
CA CYS A 866 -2.87 -8.51 -8.29
C CYS A 866 -1.75 -7.47 -8.40
N ASN A 867 -2.13 -6.21 -8.19
CA ASN A 867 -1.22 -5.07 -8.29
C ASN A 867 -0.37 -4.82 -7.04
N LEU A 868 -0.12 -5.85 -6.22
CA LEU A 868 0.66 -5.73 -4.98
C LEU A 868 2.17 -5.77 -5.30
N PRO A 869 2.95 -4.71 -5.00
CA PRO A 869 4.40 -4.75 -5.16
C PRO A 869 5.03 -5.74 -4.17
N LEU A 870 5.86 -6.65 -4.66
CA LEU A 870 6.53 -7.65 -3.83
C LEU A 870 8.02 -7.32 -3.66
N PRO A 871 8.50 -7.08 -2.42
CA PRO A 871 9.91 -6.80 -2.16
C PRO A 871 10.85 -7.88 -2.70
N GLY A 872 11.85 -7.46 -3.48
CA GLY A 872 12.85 -8.36 -4.07
C GLY A 872 12.30 -9.27 -5.19
N LEU A 873 11.10 -9.00 -5.71
CA LEU A 873 10.53 -9.68 -6.87
C LEU A 873 9.83 -8.65 -7.79
N PRO A 874 10.58 -7.73 -8.42
CA PRO A 874 9.98 -6.78 -9.36
C PRO A 874 9.44 -7.53 -10.60
N PRO A 875 8.34 -7.04 -11.19
CA PRO A 875 7.78 -7.63 -12.40
C PRO A 875 8.73 -7.49 -13.59
N ASP A 876 8.75 -8.49 -14.46
CA ASP A 876 9.39 -8.41 -15.77
C ASP A 876 8.44 -7.78 -16.79
N GLU A 877 7.14 -8.04 -16.65
CA GLU A 877 6.06 -7.52 -17.50
C GLU A 877 4.87 -7.02 -16.66
N LEU A 878 4.32 -5.86 -17.05
CA LEU A 878 3.05 -5.34 -16.53
C LEU A 878 1.94 -5.56 -17.55
N VAL A 879 0.80 -6.07 -17.09
CA VAL A 879 -0.39 -6.32 -17.93
C VAL A 879 -1.66 -5.84 -17.22
N THR A 880 -2.74 -5.66 -17.97
CA THR A 880 -4.08 -5.53 -17.37
C THR A 880 -4.72 -6.91 -17.20
N LEU A 881 -5.73 -7.01 -16.33
CA LEU A 881 -6.48 -8.24 -16.16
C LEU A 881 -7.20 -8.65 -17.46
N ASP A 882 -7.68 -7.68 -18.25
CA ASP A 882 -8.41 -7.91 -19.50
C ASP A 882 -7.49 -8.28 -20.67
N ASP A 883 -6.22 -7.86 -20.65
CA ASP A 883 -5.21 -8.35 -21.62
C ASP A 883 -4.85 -9.81 -21.37
N LEU A 884 -4.77 -10.20 -20.09
CA LEU A 884 -4.31 -11.53 -19.70
C LEU A 884 -5.41 -12.59 -19.81
N LEU A 885 -6.66 -12.21 -19.50
CA LEU A 885 -7.79 -13.13 -19.38
C LEU A 885 -8.92 -12.84 -20.37
N LEU A 886 -9.50 -13.90 -20.96
CA LEU A 886 -10.70 -13.78 -21.80
C LEU A 886 -11.89 -13.16 -21.02
N PRO A 887 -12.82 -12.46 -21.70
CA PRO A 887 -14.03 -11.95 -21.06
C PRO A 887 -14.90 -13.07 -20.49
N GLY A 888 -15.56 -12.84 -19.35
CA GLY A 888 -16.28 -13.85 -18.56
C GLY A 888 -17.09 -14.88 -19.35
N ARG A 889 -18.11 -14.43 -20.08
CA ARG A 889 -18.99 -15.33 -20.86
C ARG A 889 -18.26 -16.02 -22.01
N ILE A 890 -17.25 -15.36 -22.59
CA ILE A 890 -16.45 -15.92 -23.68
C ILE A 890 -15.50 -17.00 -23.13
N ALA A 891 -14.91 -16.78 -21.95
CA ALA A 891 -14.11 -17.78 -21.23
C ALA A 891 -14.95 -19.01 -20.88
N GLU A 892 -16.20 -18.81 -20.44
CA GLU A 892 -17.13 -19.91 -20.15
C GLU A 892 -17.48 -20.73 -21.41
N VAL A 893 -17.74 -20.07 -22.54
CA VAL A 893 -17.92 -20.78 -23.83
C VAL A 893 -16.65 -21.53 -24.23
N MET A 894 -15.49 -20.90 -24.07
CA MET A 894 -14.21 -21.53 -24.39
C MET A 894 -13.96 -22.79 -23.56
N LEU A 895 -14.32 -22.78 -22.27
CA LEU A 895 -14.23 -23.94 -21.38
C LEU A 895 -15.21 -25.06 -21.76
N ARG A 896 -16.41 -24.73 -22.25
CA ARG A 896 -17.46 -25.71 -22.60
C ARG A 896 -17.27 -26.33 -23.97
N ASP A 897 -16.94 -25.51 -24.97
CA ASP A 897 -16.95 -25.90 -26.38
C ASP A 897 -15.58 -25.88 -27.04
N PHE A 898 -14.52 -25.40 -26.37
CA PHE A 898 -13.18 -25.20 -26.96
C PHE A 898 -13.13 -24.27 -28.18
N ALA A 899 -14.27 -23.70 -28.57
CA ALA A 899 -14.43 -22.82 -29.71
C ALA A 899 -15.56 -21.81 -29.48
N VAL A 900 -15.34 -20.56 -29.90
CA VAL A 900 -16.32 -19.48 -29.88
C VAL A 900 -16.72 -19.17 -31.32
N VAL A 901 -17.99 -19.41 -31.64
CA VAL A 901 -18.57 -19.27 -32.99
C VAL A 901 -19.38 -17.97 -33.12
N GLY A 902 -20.06 -17.78 -34.26
CA GLY A 902 -20.84 -16.57 -34.52
C GLY A 902 -22.06 -16.39 -33.57
N PRO A 903 -22.58 -15.16 -33.43
CA PRO A 903 -23.59 -14.81 -32.42
C PRO A 903 -24.85 -15.68 -32.39
N ALA A 904 -25.35 -16.07 -33.57
CA ALA A 904 -26.56 -16.89 -33.68
C ALA A 904 -26.35 -18.32 -33.14
N ALA A 905 -25.20 -18.91 -33.43
CA ALA A 905 -24.87 -20.25 -32.94
C ALA A 905 -24.57 -20.23 -31.43
N LEU A 906 -23.92 -19.18 -30.92
CA LEU A 906 -23.70 -19.00 -29.48
C LEU A 906 -25.01 -18.90 -28.70
N ALA A 907 -25.96 -18.07 -29.16
CA ALA A 907 -27.25 -17.92 -28.49
C ALA A 907 -28.12 -19.19 -28.55
N ALA A 908 -28.04 -19.94 -29.65
CA ALA A 908 -28.75 -21.21 -29.79
C ALA A 908 -28.19 -22.30 -28.87
N ARG A 909 -26.86 -22.36 -28.71
CA ARG A 909 -26.16 -23.41 -27.96
C ARG A 909 -26.03 -23.12 -26.46
N HIS A 910 -25.85 -21.84 -26.09
CA HIS A 910 -25.73 -21.36 -24.71
C HIS A 910 -26.77 -20.28 -24.40
N PRO A 911 -28.08 -20.61 -24.40
CA PRO A 911 -29.14 -19.64 -24.10
C PRO A 911 -29.08 -19.11 -22.67
N ASP A 912 -28.43 -19.85 -21.76
CA ASP A 912 -28.13 -19.43 -20.38
C ASP A 912 -27.11 -18.27 -20.32
N LEU A 913 -26.11 -18.27 -21.21
CA LEU A 913 -25.09 -17.22 -21.30
C LEU A 913 -25.51 -16.07 -22.22
N PHE A 914 -26.23 -16.38 -23.30
CA PHE A 914 -26.65 -15.42 -24.32
C PHE A 914 -28.13 -15.64 -24.69
N PRO A 915 -29.06 -14.94 -24.00
CA PRO A 915 -30.49 -15.11 -24.26
C PRO A 915 -30.89 -14.79 -25.71
N THR A 916 -30.13 -13.93 -26.39
CA THR A 916 -30.38 -13.57 -27.79
C THR A 916 -29.09 -13.45 -28.60
N ALA A 917 -29.19 -13.64 -29.92
CA ALA A 917 -28.09 -13.42 -30.84
C ALA A 917 -27.58 -11.96 -30.82
N LYS A 918 -28.45 -11.00 -30.47
CA LYS A 918 -28.06 -9.59 -30.28
C LYS A 918 -27.13 -9.44 -29.08
N THR A 919 -27.48 -10.05 -27.95
CA THR A 919 -26.64 -10.05 -26.73
C THR A 919 -25.29 -10.72 -27.00
N ALA A 920 -25.26 -11.87 -27.70
CA ALA A 920 -24.01 -12.52 -28.10
C ALA A 920 -23.14 -11.60 -28.98
N LYS A 921 -23.77 -10.88 -29.92
CA LYS A 921 -23.07 -9.93 -30.79
C LYS A 921 -22.46 -8.77 -29.99
N GLU A 922 -23.21 -8.16 -29.08
CA GLU A 922 -22.71 -7.04 -28.24
C GLU A 922 -21.52 -7.45 -27.36
N HIS A 923 -21.47 -8.70 -26.89
CA HIS A 923 -20.32 -9.22 -26.14
C HIS A 923 -19.11 -9.50 -27.05
N LEU A 924 -19.32 -10.07 -28.23
CA LEU A 924 -18.26 -10.32 -29.21
C LEU A 924 -17.70 -9.02 -29.80
N ASP A 925 -18.53 -8.03 -30.09
CA ASP A 925 -18.13 -6.72 -30.63
C ASP A 925 -17.27 -5.97 -29.60
N ARG A 926 -17.68 -5.97 -28.32
CA ARG A 926 -16.87 -5.42 -27.21
C ARG A 926 -15.51 -6.11 -27.07
N PHE A 927 -15.46 -7.43 -27.23
CA PHE A 927 -14.22 -8.20 -27.23
C PHE A 927 -13.34 -7.97 -28.48
N SER A 928 -13.95 -7.62 -29.60
CA SER A 928 -13.25 -7.36 -30.88
C SER A 928 -12.72 -5.92 -30.97
N ALA A 929 -13.36 -4.98 -30.28
CA ALA A 929 -13.03 -3.56 -30.30
C ALA A 929 -11.81 -3.17 -29.43
N GLY A 930 -11.25 -4.11 -28.66
CA GLY A 930 -10.19 -3.84 -27.68
C GLY A 930 -10.75 -3.02 -26.51
N PHE A 931 -10.80 -3.61 -25.32
CA PHE A 931 -11.22 -2.90 -24.11
C PHE A 931 -10.11 -1.96 -23.61
N ASN A 932 -9.81 -0.90 -24.36
CA ASN A 932 -8.97 0.19 -23.88
C ASN A 932 -9.87 1.32 -23.39
N SER A 933 -10.36 1.20 -22.16
CA SER A 933 -10.72 2.39 -21.39
C SER A 933 -9.43 3.21 -21.16
N PRO A 934 -9.45 4.55 -21.19
CA PRO A 934 -8.27 5.38 -20.99
C PRO A 934 -7.81 5.29 -19.52
N PHE A 935 -7.01 4.28 -19.21
CA PHE A 935 -6.25 4.21 -17.95
C PHE A 935 -4.86 4.86 -18.14
N PRO A 936 -4.29 5.48 -17.10
CA PRO A 936 -3.02 6.19 -17.17
C PRO A 936 -1.84 5.20 -17.16
N TYR A 937 -1.67 4.47 -18.27
CA TYR A 937 -0.56 3.56 -18.51
C TYR A 937 0.39 4.14 -19.56
N ILE A 938 1.69 4.15 -19.28
CA ILE A 938 2.75 4.51 -20.23
C ILE A 938 3.71 3.32 -20.28
N GLY A 939 3.43 2.35 -21.15
CA GLY A 939 4.26 1.16 -21.32
C GLY A 939 3.84 0.35 -22.55
N SER A 940 4.74 -0.48 -23.07
CA SER A 940 4.49 -1.30 -24.26
C SER A 940 3.68 -2.55 -23.92
N TYR A 941 2.44 -2.65 -24.38
CA TYR A 941 1.69 -3.91 -24.32
C TYR A 941 2.39 -4.95 -25.20
N ARG A 942 2.91 -6.05 -24.61
CA ARG A 942 3.44 -7.18 -25.37
C ARG A 942 2.33 -8.17 -25.71
N GLN A 943 2.34 -8.60 -26.97
CA GLN A 943 1.32 -9.41 -27.62
C GLN A 943 1.30 -10.84 -27.05
N THR A 944 0.27 -11.20 -26.27
CA THR A 944 -0.02 -12.62 -26.02
C THR A 944 -1.20 -13.01 -26.91
N SER A 945 -1.00 -13.98 -27.81
CA SER A 945 -2.13 -14.56 -28.54
C SER A 945 -3.05 -15.27 -27.54
N LEU A 946 -4.33 -14.93 -27.54
CA LEU A 946 -5.33 -15.52 -26.63
C LEU A 946 -6.08 -16.71 -27.26
N SER A 947 -5.96 -16.91 -28.57
CA SER A 947 -6.72 -17.94 -29.32
C SER A 947 -6.19 -18.11 -30.75
N ASN A 948 -6.52 -19.22 -31.40
CA ASN A 948 -6.39 -19.34 -32.86
C ASN A 948 -7.71 -18.90 -33.53
N ILE A 949 -7.67 -18.52 -34.80
CA ILE A 949 -8.86 -18.23 -35.62
C ILE A 949 -8.94 -19.26 -36.73
N ALA A 950 -10.04 -20.01 -36.77
CA ALA A 950 -10.40 -20.83 -37.92
C ALA A 950 -11.40 -20.10 -38.82
N THR A 951 -11.08 -20.03 -40.11
CA THR A 951 -12.00 -19.64 -41.16
C THR A 951 -12.55 -20.91 -41.81
N TYR A 952 -13.88 -21.06 -41.87
CA TYR A 952 -14.54 -22.29 -42.33
C TYR A 952 -15.85 -22.01 -43.08
N ARG A 953 -16.37 -23.03 -43.78
CA ARG A 953 -17.71 -23.02 -44.41
C ARG A 953 -18.55 -24.16 -43.86
N ILE A 954 -19.86 -23.92 -43.75
CA ILE A 954 -20.85 -24.94 -43.39
C ILE A 954 -21.44 -25.49 -44.69
N GLU A 955 -21.32 -26.79 -44.90
CA GLU A 955 -21.81 -27.47 -46.09
C GLU A 955 -23.36 -27.44 -46.13
N GLY A 956 -23.94 -27.31 -47.33
CA GLY A 956 -25.40 -27.34 -47.51
C GLY A 956 -26.16 -26.02 -47.24
N THR A 957 -25.49 -24.94 -46.82
CA THR A 957 -26.14 -23.62 -46.63
C THR A 957 -26.14 -22.77 -47.92
N ARG A 958 -27.31 -22.27 -48.36
CA ARG A 958 -27.44 -21.43 -49.57
C ARG A 958 -26.71 -20.08 -49.37
N GLY A 959 -25.59 -19.89 -50.08
CA GLY A 959 -24.80 -18.64 -50.09
C GLY A 959 -23.56 -18.66 -49.18
N GLY A 960 -22.77 -19.75 -49.21
CA GLY A 960 -21.61 -20.08 -48.35
C GLY A 960 -20.52 -19.02 -48.16
N LYS A 961 -20.84 -17.96 -47.41
CA LYS A 961 -19.87 -16.99 -46.92
C LYS A 961 -18.97 -17.64 -45.87
N PRO A 962 -17.63 -17.46 -45.94
CA PRO A 962 -16.71 -17.90 -44.90
C PRO A 962 -17.14 -17.37 -43.52
N ARG A 963 -17.09 -18.23 -42.50
CA ARG A 963 -17.31 -17.90 -41.09
C ARG A 963 -16.00 -17.98 -40.34
N ARG A 964 -15.90 -17.28 -39.21
CA ARG A 964 -14.74 -17.30 -38.30
C ARG A 964 -15.15 -17.90 -36.96
N ALA A 965 -14.28 -18.70 -36.38
CA ALA A 965 -14.38 -19.18 -35.01
C ALA A 965 -13.06 -18.93 -34.28
N LEU A 966 -13.14 -18.53 -33.02
CA LEU A 966 -11.99 -18.51 -32.13
C LEU A 966 -11.84 -19.90 -31.52
N LEU A 967 -10.62 -20.41 -31.48
CA LEU A 967 -10.31 -21.74 -30.96
C LEU A 967 -9.40 -21.63 -29.74
N ALA A 968 -9.57 -22.55 -28.81
CA ALA A 968 -8.62 -22.75 -27.72
C ALA A 968 -7.22 -23.04 -28.30
N LEU A 969 -6.18 -22.43 -27.75
CA LEU A 969 -4.81 -22.55 -28.27
C LEU A 969 -4.28 -24.00 -28.26
N ASN A 970 -4.76 -24.80 -27.32
CA ASN A 970 -4.37 -26.20 -27.13
C ASN A 970 -5.26 -27.19 -27.89
N LEU A 971 -6.20 -26.74 -28.73
CA LEU A 971 -7.07 -27.62 -29.50
C LEU A 971 -6.28 -28.28 -30.67
N PRO A 972 -6.18 -29.61 -30.76
CA PRO A 972 -5.51 -30.28 -31.87
C PRO A 972 -6.19 -29.95 -33.21
N LEU A 973 -5.41 -29.52 -34.20
CA LEU A 973 -5.94 -29.05 -35.50
C LEU A 973 -6.81 -30.10 -36.20
N ALA A 974 -6.49 -31.39 -36.04
CA ALA A 974 -7.26 -32.51 -36.60
C ALA A 974 -8.70 -32.60 -36.05
N MET A 975 -8.96 -32.09 -34.85
CA MET A 975 -10.27 -32.13 -34.20
C MET A 975 -11.17 -30.94 -34.57
N VAL A 976 -10.60 -29.88 -35.15
CA VAL A 976 -11.32 -28.62 -35.39
C VAL A 976 -12.54 -28.80 -36.30
N ALA A 977 -12.40 -29.57 -37.38
CA ALA A 977 -13.50 -29.81 -38.31
C ALA A 977 -14.66 -30.59 -37.66
N GLY A 978 -14.35 -31.64 -36.89
CA GLY A 978 -15.35 -32.42 -36.16
C GLY A 978 -16.07 -31.57 -35.10
N LEU A 979 -15.30 -30.84 -34.29
CA LEU A 979 -15.85 -29.96 -33.25
C LEU A 979 -16.80 -28.90 -33.82
N LEU A 980 -16.39 -28.22 -34.90
CA LEU A 980 -17.23 -27.22 -35.54
C LEU A 980 -18.45 -27.85 -36.21
N ALA A 981 -18.34 -29.06 -36.77
CA ALA A 981 -19.49 -29.78 -37.31
C ALA A 981 -20.53 -30.11 -36.21
N ASP A 982 -20.06 -30.55 -35.05
CA ASP A 982 -20.91 -30.84 -33.89
C ASP A 982 -21.61 -29.57 -33.34
N ILE A 983 -20.90 -28.44 -33.35
CA ILE A 983 -21.47 -27.15 -32.90
C ILE A 983 -22.60 -26.68 -33.83
N HIS A 984 -22.46 -26.86 -35.15
CA HIS A 984 -23.46 -26.42 -36.14
C HIS A 984 -24.48 -27.51 -36.50
N GLY A 985 -24.25 -28.77 -36.12
CA GLY A 985 -25.07 -29.92 -36.52
C GLY A 985 -24.98 -30.27 -38.01
N LEU A 986 -23.94 -29.79 -38.71
CA LEU A 986 -23.75 -29.94 -40.16
C LEU A 986 -22.25 -30.08 -40.49
N PRO A 987 -21.87 -30.81 -41.55
CA PRO A 987 -20.47 -30.89 -41.97
C PRO A 987 -19.88 -29.51 -42.27
N VAL A 988 -18.59 -29.35 -41.96
CA VAL A 988 -17.85 -28.11 -42.21
C VAL A 988 -16.55 -28.37 -42.96
N THR A 989 -16.20 -27.44 -43.84
CA THR A 989 -14.90 -27.41 -44.52
C THR A 989 -14.04 -26.30 -43.91
N ILE A 990 -12.87 -26.64 -43.37
CA ILE A 990 -11.89 -25.66 -42.90
C ILE A 990 -11.18 -25.04 -44.11
N LEU A 991 -11.16 -23.71 -44.17
CA LEU A 991 -10.46 -22.96 -45.21
C LEU A 991 -9.05 -22.57 -44.76
N GLU A 992 -8.93 -22.07 -43.52
CA GLU A 992 -7.68 -21.59 -42.96
C GLU A 992 -7.74 -21.65 -41.43
N ILE A 993 -6.62 -21.94 -40.78
CA ILE A 993 -6.44 -21.71 -39.34
C ILE A 993 -5.19 -20.86 -39.17
N ALA A 994 -5.35 -19.68 -38.58
CA ALA A 994 -4.27 -18.75 -38.33
C ALA A 994 -4.25 -18.36 -36.84
N PRO A 995 -3.08 -18.07 -36.25
CA PRO A 995 -3.01 -17.55 -34.90
C PRO A 995 -3.71 -16.18 -34.81
N ARG A 996 -4.49 -15.93 -33.74
CA ARG A 996 -5.01 -14.58 -33.49
C ARG A 996 -3.88 -13.73 -32.94
N ILE A 997 -3.31 -12.90 -33.79
CA ILE A 997 -2.44 -11.80 -33.35
C ILE A 997 -3.39 -10.71 -32.82
N ALA A 998 -3.23 -10.31 -31.55
CA ALA A 998 -3.95 -9.16 -31.01
C ALA A 998 -3.61 -7.93 -31.88
N ALA A 999 -4.57 -7.04 -32.14
CA ALA A 999 -4.39 -5.92 -33.06
C ALA A 999 -3.09 -5.15 -32.74
N GLN A 1000 -2.26 -4.98 -33.75
CA GLN A 1000 -1.02 -4.21 -33.66
C GLN A 1000 -1.40 -2.74 -33.39
N VAL A 1001 -1.04 -2.21 -32.23
CA VAL A 1001 -0.99 -0.76 -32.04
C VAL A 1001 0.37 -0.33 -32.56
N ASP A 1002 0.40 0.42 -33.66
CA ASP A 1002 1.65 0.82 -34.33
C ASP A 1002 2.67 1.41 -33.35
N ARG A 1003 3.77 0.67 -33.16
CA ARG A 1003 5.13 1.21 -33.02
C ARG A 1003 6.10 0.30 -33.78
N LEU A 1004 7.20 0.94 -34.20
CA LEU A 1004 8.25 0.59 -35.18
C LEU A 1004 8.65 -0.89 -35.33
N PRO A 1005 9.19 -1.28 -36.51
CA PRO A 1005 9.24 -2.65 -37.02
C PRO A 1005 10.06 -3.65 -36.19
N PRO A 1006 9.79 -4.96 -36.39
CA PRO A 1006 10.37 -6.05 -35.62
C PRO A 1006 11.60 -6.63 -36.33
N ASP A 1007 12.80 -6.29 -35.88
CA ASP A 1007 14.00 -7.07 -36.19
C ASP A 1007 14.80 -7.29 -34.91
N LEU A 1008 14.20 -7.98 -33.94
CA LEU A 1008 14.92 -8.63 -32.85
C LEU A 1008 14.11 -9.84 -32.38
N THR A 1009 14.27 -10.98 -33.06
CA THR A 1009 14.19 -12.28 -32.36
C THR A 1009 15.58 -12.94 -32.36
N PRO A 1010 15.90 -13.71 -31.30
CA PRO A 1010 17.26 -13.94 -30.85
C PRO A 1010 17.76 -15.35 -31.22
N GLU A 1011 19.07 -15.59 -31.18
CA GLU A 1011 19.69 -16.72 -30.46
C GLU A 1011 21.25 -16.63 -30.42
N PRO A 1012 21.94 -17.44 -29.59
CA PRO A 1012 22.92 -16.95 -28.63
C PRO A 1012 24.35 -17.11 -29.11
N GLU A 1013 25.22 -16.20 -28.70
CA GLU A 1013 26.57 -16.47 -28.22
C GLU A 1013 27.11 -15.15 -27.69
N ASN A 1014 27.90 -15.20 -26.63
CA ASN A 1014 28.42 -14.03 -25.93
C ASN A 1014 29.69 -13.52 -26.65
N PRO A 1015 29.75 -12.29 -27.21
CA PRO A 1015 31.04 -11.64 -27.41
C PRO A 1015 31.15 -10.39 -26.53
N ALA A 1016 32.39 -10.14 -26.12
CA ALA A 1016 32.80 -9.06 -25.25
C ALA A 1016 32.22 -7.69 -25.66
N TRP A 1017 32.01 -6.85 -24.64
CA TRP A 1017 31.56 -5.46 -24.77
C TRP A 1017 32.24 -4.74 -25.95
N VAL A 1018 31.42 -4.32 -26.90
CA VAL A 1018 31.76 -3.32 -27.93
C VAL A 1018 30.92 -2.08 -27.60
N PRO A 1019 31.51 -0.87 -27.55
CA PRO A 1019 30.75 0.34 -27.28
C PRO A 1019 29.69 0.58 -28.36
N PRO A 1020 28.53 1.18 -28.01
CA PRO A 1020 27.43 1.41 -28.94
C PRO A 1020 27.80 2.37 -30.07
N ALA A 1021 27.18 2.18 -31.23
CA ALA A 1021 27.34 3.02 -32.42
C ALA A 1021 26.97 4.49 -32.16
N GLU A 1022 27.64 5.40 -32.88
CA GLU A 1022 27.64 6.87 -32.74
C GLU A 1022 26.27 7.58 -32.90
N ASP A 1023 25.21 6.82 -33.14
CA ASP A 1023 23.90 7.32 -33.60
C ASP A 1023 22.73 7.05 -32.62
N TRP A 1024 23.02 6.62 -31.39
CA TRP A 1024 22.03 6.68 -30.30
C TRP A 1024 21.71 8.15 -29.95
N LYS A 1025 20.43 8.54 -30.11
CA LYS A 1025 19.94 9.86 -29.69
C LYS A 1025 19.22 9.77 -28.34
N PRO A 1026 19.65 10.51 -27.31
CA PRO A 1026 18.97 10.58 -26.03
C PRO A 1026 17.54 11.15 -26.17
N ILE A 1027 16.68 10.82 -25.21
CA ILE A 1027 15.41 11.52 -24.97
C ILE A 1027 15.72 13.01 -24.92
N GLN A 1028 15.02 13.82 -25.72
CA GLN A 1028 15.30 15.26 -25.76
C GLN A 1028 15.13 15.85 -24.35
N PRO A 1029 16.11 16.64 -23.86
CA PRO A 1029 15.96 17.34 -22.60
C PRO A 1029 14.71 18.21 -22.64
N ASP A 1030 14.09 18.45 -21.46
CA ASP A 1030 13.04 19.47 -21.31
C ASP A 1030 13.47 20.74 -22.08
N PRO A 1031 12.66 21.26 -23.02
CA PRO A 1031 13.09 22.34 -23.90
C PRO A 1031 13.52 23.56 -23.08
N ASP A 1032 14.61 24.18 -23.52
CA ASP A 1032 15.17 25.41 -22.95
C ASP A 1032 14.08 26.51 -22.94
N PRO A 1033 13.69 27.10 -21.78
CA PRO A 1033 12.49 27.92 -21.60
C PRO A 1033 12.59 29.34 -22.18
N LEU A 1034 13.27 29.52 -23.31
CA LEU A 1034 13.32 30.79 -24.02
C LEU A 1034 12.00 31.10 -24.75
N TYR A 1035 11.25 30.06 -25.15
CA TYR A 1035 10.01 30.17 -25.88
C TYR A 1035 9.07 29.01 -25.55
N TRP A 1036 7.84 29.32 -25.12
CA TRP A 1036 6.80 28.30 -24.94
C TRP A 1036 5.86 28.32 -26.16
N PRO A 1037 5.71 27.21 -26.91
CA PRO A 1037 4.82 27.19 -28.06
C PRO A 1037 3.37 27.37 -27.62
N ILE A 1038 2.66 28.31 -28.25
CA ILE A 1038 1.22 28.47 -28.09
C ILE A 1038 0.56 27.38 -28.94
N LEU A 1039 0.07 26.32 -28.28
CA LEU A 1039 -0.61 25.22 -28.97
C LEU A 1039 -2.01 25.67 -29.43
N PRO A 1040 -2.44 25.31 -30.65
CA PRO A 1040 -3.81 25.55 -31.10
C PRO A 1040 -4.80 24.74 -30.25
N ASP A 1041 -5.97 25.33 -30.02
CA ASP A 1041 -7.06 24.74 -29.23
C ASP A 1041 -7.46 23.37 -29.81
N PRO A 1042 -7.49 22.27 -29.02
CA PRO A 1042 -7.84 20.95 -29.52
C PRO A 1042 -9.33 20.81 -29.93
N ASP A 1043 -10.18 21.79 -29.66
CA ASP A 1043 -11.60 21.76 -30.04
C ASP A 1043 -11.96 22.87 -31.07
N PRO A 1044 -12.16 22.54 -32.35
CA PRO A 1044 -12.45 23.52 -33.40
C PRO A 1044 -13.86 24.14 -33.33
N LEU A 1045 -14.73 23.72 -32.40
CA LEU A 1045 -16.13 24.17 -32.33
C LEU A 1045 -16.38 25.46 -31.53
N PHE A 1046 -15.38 26.00 -30.84
CA PHE A 1046 -15.55 27.22 -30.03
C PHE A 1046 -14.42 28.24 -30.25
N ARG A 1047 -14.39 28.84 -31.44
CA ARG A 1047 -13.61 30.07 -31.66
C ARG A 1047 -14.27 31.23 -30.91
N HIS A 1048 -13.71 31.63 -29.78
CA HIS A 1048 -13.75 33.06 -29.43
C HIS A 1048 -12.64 33.74 -30.22
N ASP A 1049 -12.99 34.81 -30.94
CA ASP A 1049 -12.08 35.61 -31.74
C ASP A 1049 -10.96 36.21 -30.89
N LEU A 1050 -9.87 35.46 -30.70
CA LEU A 1050 -8.60 36.02 -30.27
C LEU A 1050 -8.04 36.83 -31.44
N PRO A 1051 -7.61 38.09 -31.24
CA PRO A 1051 -6.98 38.86 -32.30
C PRO A 1051 -5.70 38.16 -32.74
N GLN A 1052 -5.61 37.87 -34.05
CA GLN A 1052 -4.39 37.35 -34.67
C GLN A 1052 -3.25 38.37 -34.50
N PRO A 1053 -2.01 37.93 -34.24
CA PRO A 1053 -0.87 38.84 -34.19
C PRO A 1053 -0.68 39.53 -35.54
N PRO A 1054 -0.29 40.82 -35.58
CA PRO A 1054 -0.16 41.56 -36.82
C PRO A 1054 0.99 41.02 -37.67
N THR A 1055 0.71 40.71 -38.94
CA THR A 1055 1.74 40.52 -39.97
C THR A 1055 2.24 41.88 -40.45
N ALA A 1056 3.54 41.98 -40.74
CA ALA A 1056 4.32 43.21 -40.88
C ALA A 1056 3.93 44.23 -41.98
N ASP A 1057 2.80 44.10 -42.68
CA ASP A 1057 2.55 44.82 -43.94
C ASP A 1057 1.21 45.60 -44.06
N ARG A 1058 0.64 46.14 -42.98
CA ARG A 1058 -0.49 47.10 -43.10
C ARG A 1058 -0.44 48.25 -42.10
N PRO A 1059 -0.46 49.53 -42.55
CA PRO A 1059 -0.57 50.68 -41.66
C PRO A 1059 -2.02 50.88 -41.20
N TYR A 1060 -2.18 51.33 -39.96
CA TYR A 1060 -3.45 51.64 -39.30
C TYR A 1060 -4.27 52.67 -40.10
N THR A 1061 -5.56 52.40 -40.31
CA THR A 1061 -6.57 53.45 -40.56
C THR A 1061 -7.59 53.38 -39.42
N ILE A 1062 -7.71 54.48 -38.67
CA ILE A 1062 -8.66 54.66 -37.57
C ILE A 1062 -10.06 54.84 -38.17
N TYR A 1063 -11.02 53.99 -37.77
CA TYR A 1063 -12.44 54.28 -37.95
C TYR A 1063 -13.09 54.65 -36.60
N PRO A 1064 -13.72 55.83 -36.49
CA PRO A 1064 -14.48 56.21 -35.32
C PRO A 1064 -15.96 55.74 -35.42
N ASN A 1065 -16.51 55.34 -34.27
CA ASN A 1065 -17.93 55.31 -33.88
C ASN A 1065 -18.96 54.41 -34.59
N ARG A 1066 -19.69 53.65 -33.75
CA ARG A 1066 -21.17 53.41 -33.68
C ARG A 1066 -21.41 52.26 -32.67
N TYR A 1067 -22.21 52.32 -31.61
CA TYR A 1067 -23.48 52.97 -31.25
C TYR A 1067 -23.47 53.24 -29.72
N ALA A 1068 -23.72 54.45 -29.20
CA ALA A 1068 -25.01 55.14 -29.01
C ALA A 1068 -26.02 54.38 -28.12
N TYR A 1069 -26.02 54.69 -26.82
CA TYR A 1069 -27.13 54.49 -25.89
C TYR A 1069 -27.61 55.89 -25.45
N GLU A 1070 -28.82 56.29 -25.84
CA GLU A 1070 -29.53 57.44 -25.29
C GLU A 1070 -30.52 56.95 -24.22
N GLY A 1071 -30.65 57.68 -23.10
CA GLY A 1071 -31.73 57.39 -22.14
C GLY A 1071 -31.68 57.90 -20.69
N ILE A 1072 -31.11 59.10 -20.40
CA ILE A 1072 -31.55 60.17 -19.45
C ILE A 1072 -31.89 59.83 -17.94
N PRO A 1073 -32.09 60.83 -17.04
CA PRO A 1073 -31.19 61.57 -16.10
C PRO A 1073 -31.46 61.20 -14.61
N ALA A 1074 -30.82 61.70 -13.55
CA ALA A 1074 -30.13 62.97 -13.24
C ALA A 1074 -29.01 62.73 -12.21
#